data_AF-A0AA36FDF6-F1
#
_entry.id   AF-A0AA36FDF6-F1
#
_cell.length_a   1.000
_cell.length_b   1.000
_cell.length_c   1.000
_cell.angle_alpha   90.00
_cell.angle_beta   90.00
_cell.angle_gamma   90.00
#
_symmetry.space_group_name_H-M   'P 1'
#
loop_
_entity.id
_entity.type
_entity.pdbx_description
1 polymer ?
#
loop_
_entity_poly.entity_id
_entity_poly.type
_entity_poly.pdbx_seq_one_letter_code
_entity_poly.pdbx_strand_id
1 'polypeptide(L)'
;MFIAVISRDVPGGKVGFWPVAEQRQYVRNSRYHQRGDPYWSDLSCDGAFFCRTLDVDILPACEKHGIRILQMDNARPHIVNNLDASIAEVMARHPTVQLLLQPPQSPDLNPLEEGIFKVLVDKVELKNPTTRHELHEAVLQSWEELSERKIRGCIQHQTRVRRQIVDCRGGHRHIHMARITCSWCRYLTSTPSTPVTVTLSLKCVIIVVILLVLYTIALIMFLELRHSNIYHTPSIHKHQKLDSIYPSLVSAASSYGSFQQNAGDDHGSSSTQRYHYGIVIDCGSSGSRVYVYQWPTHSGNPNELLYITQLRETSGEPVVKKITPGLSTFASNPSAASKYLHPLLSYAAKNIPEVKHSETLLYILATAGMRVLPASAQASILEELQTSIPKYFKFVVAKNNFEVITGKQEGVYGWIAVNYILNKFAHGIEDHPLVVVDVSSQTGSVTPHIRRRTVGVIDMGGGSMQIAFEVTKSVKFDFTKEDLAKDLMAEFNLGCRSFDLDHNYQLYVSTFLGFGANSARRRYEEMLLNDGTNSSQGFDKLSPVPDPCLPLGLLYTSATNTQQKTFFIGLGDYALCRRNLFPLLNVTVPCQKKPCSMNGIYQSDINFHNSEFYGFSEFWYSMEDVYRIGGHYNADIFDKISIKHCSTRWAKLEEWFLKKLYPKSDILRLKLQCFKAAWMSLVLHDGLKFPRTYRHFYSTQKIDGKDVQWTLGALIHRTRYLPLREIEQMSPHQKGHASNWNFNHSYHFYYEYLIGEIQRHLFAIVTIQ
;
A
#
# COMPACT_ATOMS: atom_id res chain seq x y z
N MET A 1 17.89 7.01 -19.08
CA MET A 1 16.61 6.78 -19.81
C MET A 1 16.90 6.95 -21.30
N PHE A 2 16.17 6.27 -22.19
CA PHE A 2 16.39 6.33 -23.65
C PHE A 2 15.06 6.45 -24.39
N ILE A 3 15.06 7.18 -25.51
CA ILE A 3 13.98 7.21 -26.50
C ILE A 3 14.36 6.26 -27.64
N ALA A 4 13.46 5.35 -28.00
CA ALA A 4 13.69 4.39 -29.07
C ALA A 4 12.61 4.54 -30.17
N VAL A 5 13.04 4.42 -31.43
CA VAL A 5 12.16 4.29 -32.59
C VAL A 5 12.57 3.06 -33.40
N ILE A 6 11.57 2.23 -33.69
CA ILE A 6 11.73 0.99 -34.46
C ILE A 6 10.76 0.98 -35.64
N SER A 7 11.12 0.25 -36.69
CA SER A 7 10.25 0.06 -37.86
C SER A 7 10.51 -1.30 -38.48
N ARG A 8 9.46 -1.98 -38.92
CA ARG A 8 9.59 -3.23 -39.69
C ARG A 8 10.14 -2.99 -41.10
N ASP A 9 10.01 -1.78 -41.63
CA ASP A 9 10.37 -1.46 -43.01
C ASP A 9 11.82 -0.98 -43.13
N VAL A 10 12.51 -0.81 -41.99
CA VAL A 10 13.93 -0.48 -41.93
C VAL A 10 14.76 -1.75 -41.74
N PRO A 11 15.81 -1.98 -42.57
CA PRO A 11 16.77 -3.06 -42.36
C PRO A 11 17.36 -3.01 -40.94
N GLY A 12 17.39 -4.14 -40.24
CA GLY A 12 17.80 -4.18 -38.82
C GLY A 12 16.71 -3.81 -37.81
N GLY A 13 15.62 -3.18 -38.24
CA GLY A 13 14.48 -2.83 -37.40
C GLY A 13 14.64 -1.57 -36.53
N LYS A 14 15.81 -0.95 -36.55
CA LYS A 14 16.21 0.17 -35.67
C LYS A 14 16.21 1.47 -36.48
N VAL A 15 15.44 2.46 -36.04
CA VAL A 15 15.40 3.80 -36.66
C VAL A 15 16.27 4.76 -35.88
N GLY A 16 16.20 4.70 -34.54
CA GLY A 16 17.08 5.45 -33.67
C GLY A 16 16.89 5.12 -32.19
N PHE A 17 17.89 5.48 -31.41
CA PHE A 17 17.97 5.22 -29.98
C PHE A 17 18.78 6.33 -29.31
N TRP A 18 18.12 7.20 -28.57
CA TRP A 18 18.69 8.44 -28.07
C TRP A 18 18.64 8.49 -26.55
N PRO A 19 19.75 8.81 -25.87
CA PRO A 19 19.75 8.94 -24.44
C PRO A 19 19.01 10.20 -24.00
N VAL A 20 18.23 10.08 -22.93
CA VAL A 20 17.73 11.22 -22.14
C VAL A 20 18.80 11.60 -21.13
N ALA A 21 19.98 11.92 -21.66
CA ALA A 21 21.16 12.32 -20.91
C ALA A 21 22.11 13.09 -21.84
N GLU A 22 22.97 13.91 -21.27
CA GLU A 22 24.03 14.60 -22.02
C GLU A 22 25.40 14.28 -21.45
N GLN A 23 26.42 14.25 -22.32
CA GLN A 23 27.80 14.10 -21.87
C GLN A 23 28.31 15.43 -21.30
N ARG A 24 28.78 15.38 -20.06
CA ARG A 24 29.46 16.48 -19.38
C ARG A 24 30.85 16.03 -18.94
N GLN A 25 31.71 16.98 -18.61
CA GLN A 25 33.01 16.69 -18.02
C GLN A 25 33.01 17.00 -16.52
N TYR A 26 33.65 16.17 -15.73
CA TYR A 26 33.85 16.45 -14.31
C TYR A 26 34.67 17.73 -14.15
N VAL A 27 34.12 18.71 -13.45
CA VAL A 27 34.77 20.02 -13.24
C VAL A 27 35.75 20.01 -12.06
N ARG A 28 35.77 18.93 -11.26
CA ARG A 28 36.60 18.78 -10.05
C ARG A 28 37.12 17.35 -9.93
N ASN A 29 38.30 17.19 -9.33
CA ASN A 29 38.85 15.88 -9.00
C ASN A 29 38.07 15.24 -7.83
N SER A 30 37.92 13.92 -7.85
CA SER A 30 37.38 13.12 -6.75
C SER A 30 38.18 11.82 -6.58
N ARG A 31 37.82 11.03 -5.57
CA ARG A 31 38.39 9.68 -5.37
C ARG A 31 38.10 8.73 -6.55
N TYR A 32 37.06 9.01 -7.34
CA TYR A 32 36.52 8.10 -8.36
C TYR A 32 36.70 8.60 -9.81
N HIS A 33 37.03 9.88 -10.00
CA HIS A 33 37.10 10.53 -11.32
C HIS A 33 38.08 11.72 -11.26
N GLN A 34 38.78 11.98 -12.36
CA GLN A 34 39.62 13.15 -12.55
C GLN A 34 38.85 14.29 -13.23
N ARG A 35 39.30 15.53 -13.02
CA ARG A 35 38.80 16.69 -13.75
C ARG A 35 39.04 16.49 -15.24
N GLY A 36 37.99 16.63 -16.04
CA GLY A 36 38.02 16.40 -17.48
C GLY A 36 37.44 15.04 -17.89
N ASP A 37 37.29 14.09 -16.97
CA ASP A 37 36.68 12.80 -17.28
C ASP A 37 35.23 13.00 -17.75
N PRO A 38 34.81 12.34 -18.85
CA PRO A 38 33.44 12.44 -19.35
C PRO A 38 32.49 11.62 -18.45
N TYR A 39 31.28 12.14 -18.23
CA TYR A 39 30.20 11.42 -17.58
C TYR A 39 28.85 11.78 -18.20
N TRP A 40 27.90 10.86 -18.08
CA TRP A 40 26.51 11.06 -18.48
C TRP A 40 25.74 11.76 -17.37
N SER A 41 25.16 12.91 -17.69
CA SER A 41 24.24 13.66 -16.83
C SER A 41 22.81 13.40 -17.28
N ASP A 42 22.01 12.75 -16.44
CA ASP A 42 20.61 12.46 -16.75
C ASP A 42 19.81 13.76 -16.92
N LEU A 43 18.95 13.78 -17.94
CA LEU A 43 18.01 14.86 -18.19
C LEU A 43 16.59 14.41 -17.80
N SER A 44 15.73 15.37 -17.47
CA SER A 44 14.31 15.08 -17.26
C SER A 44 13.62 14.95 -18.62
N CYS A 45 12.91 13.84 -18.86
CA CYS A 45 12.06 13.69 -20.04
C CYS A 45 10.74 14.45 -19.82
N ASP A 46 10.79 15.77 -19.90
CA ASP A 46 9.60 16.64 -19.92
C ASP A 46 9.15 16.93 -21.36
N GLY A 47 8.00 17.60 -21.50
CA GLY A 47 7.46 17.95 -22.83
C GLY A 47 8.42 18.80 -23.65
N ALA A 48 9.20 19.69 -23.04
CA ALA A 48 10.14 20.54 -23.76
C ALA A 48 11.37 19.76 -24.28
N PHE A 49 11.91 18.85 -23.47
CA PHE A 49 12.94 17.91 -23.90
C PHE A 49 12.44 17.03 -25.04
N PHE A 50 11.23 16.48 -24.90
CA PHE A 50 10.63 15.64 -25.91
C PHE A 50 10.38 16.40 -27.21
N CYS A 51 9.81 17.62 -27.18
CA CYS A 51 9.61 18.46 -28.37
C CYS A 51 10.93 18.73 -29.12
N ARG A 52 12.01 19.05 -28.39
CA ARG A 52 13.34 19.25 -29.01
C ARG A 52 13.87 17.95 -29.62
N THR A 53 13.76 16.84 -28.91
CA THR A 53 14.23 15.54 -29.41
C THR A 53 13.39 15.07 -30.60
N LEU A 54 12.09 15.37 -30.60
CA LEU A 54 11.18 15.08 -31.70
C LEU A 54 11.61 15.80 -32.97
N ASP A 55 11.92 17.08 -32.85
CA ASP A 55 12.35 17.98 -33.93
C ASP A 55 13.77 17.68 -34.44
N VAL A 56 14.73 17.51 -33.54
CA VAL A 56 16.16 17.44 -33.90
C VAL A 56 16.60 16.02 -34.23
N ASP A 57 16.03 15.01 -33.58
CA ASP A 57 16.52 13.63 -33.65
C ASP A 57 15.51 12.71 -34.33
N ILE A 58 14.27 12.66 -33.85
CA ILE A 58 13.29 11.63 -34.20
C ILE A 58 12.70 11.84 -35.60
N LEU A 59 12.15 13.03 -35.90
CA LEU A 59 11.51 13.31 -37.18
C LEU A 59 12.53 13.26 -38.34
N PRO A 60 13.73 13.86 -38.24
CA PRO A 60 14.76 13.70 -39.27
C PRO A 60 15.16 12.24 -39.50
N ALA A 61 15.27 11.43 -38.44
CA ALA A 61 15.55 9.99 -38.58
C ALA A 61 14.39 9.27 -39.30
N CYS A 62 13.14 9.64 -39.01
CA CYS A 62 11.99 9.09 -39.71
C CYS A 62 12.02 9.44 -41.21
N GLU A 63 12.26 10.70 -41.56
CA GLU A 63 12.33 11.15 -42.96
C GLU A 63 13.48 10.48 -43.73
N LYS A 64 14.66 10.36 -43.11
CA LYS A 64 15.82 9.65 -43.66
C LYS A 64 15.49 8.19 -43.99
N HIS A 65 14.72 7.54 -43.13
CA HIS A 65 14.31 6.14 -43.29
C HIS A 65 13.00 5.98 -44.09
N GLY A 66 12.45 7.06 -44.66
CA GLY A 66 11.23 7.03 -45.47
C GLY A 66 9.95 6.75 -44.67
N ILE A 67 9.98 6.95 -43.36
CA ILE A 67 8.86 6.72 -42.45
C ILE A 67 7.86 7.87 -42.56
N ARG A 68 6.59 7.54 -42.84
CA ARG A 68 5.52 8.53 -43.10
C ARG A 68 4.53 8.70 -41.95
N ILE A 69 4.45 7.75 -41.04
CA ILE A 69 3.57 7.80 -39.87
C ILE A 69 4.47 7.68 -38.65
N LEU A 70 4.11 8.42 -37.61
CA LEU A 70 4.63 8.73 -36.27
C LEU A 70 3.86 8.20 -35.03
N GLN A 71 3.67 6.90 -34.77
CA GLN A 71 2.81 6.43 -33.69
C GLN A 71 3.45 6.55 -32.28
N MET A 72 2.78 7.20 -31.33
CA MET A 72 3.29 7.50 -29.99
C MET A 72 2.61 6.64 -28.91
N ASP A 73 3.32 6.32 -27.83
CA ASP A 73 2.87 5.45 -26.73
C ASP A 73 1.90 6.10 -25.72
N ASN A 74 1.54 7.38 -25.91
CA ASN A 74 0.77 8.18 -24.96
C ASN A 74 1.41 8.30 -23.56
N ALA A 75 2.73 8.17 -23.42
CA ALA A 75 3.39 8.56 -22.18
C ALA A 75 3.14 10.06 -21.90
N ARG A 76 3.04 10.48 -20.64
CA ARG A 76 2.68 11.88 -20.30
C ARG A 76 3.47 12.97 -21.06
N PRO A 77 4.80 12.84 -21.31
CA PRO A 77 5.55 13.81 -22.11
C PRO A 77 5.19 13.83 -23.61
N HIS A 78 4.48 12.81 -24.08
CA HIS A 78 4.08 12.55 -25.46
C HIS A 78 2.57 12.80 -25.72
N ILE A 79 1.74 12.99 -24.68
CA ILE A 79 0.28 13.15 -24.83
C ILE A 79 -0.05 14.54 -25.36
N VAL A 80 -0.67 14.56 -26.53
CA VAL A 80 -1.24 15.76 -27.14
C VAL A 80 -2.69 15.92 -26.68
N ASN A 81 -2.91 16.57 -25.53
CA ASN A 81 -4.24 17.08 -25.17
C ASN A 81 -4.24 18.61 -25.23
N ASN A 82 -4.56 19.14 -26.42
CA ASN A 82 -5.11 20.48 -26.64
C ASN A 82 -4.35 21.71 -26.10
N LEU A 83 -3.01 21.71 -26.02
CA LEU A 83 -2.21 22.95 -25.95
C LEU A 83 -0.69 22.69 -26.05
N ASP A 84 -0.16 22.40 -27.25
CA ASP A 84 1.24 22.75 -27.48
C ASP A 84 1.45 23.25 -28.90
N ALA A 85 1.44 24.58 -29.05
CA ALA A 85 1.82 25.23 -30.30
C ALA A 85 3.20 24.75 -30.77
N SER A 86 4.08 24.37 -29.83
CA SER A 86 5.42 23.88 -30.11
C SER A 86 5.44 22.54 -30.86
N ILE A 87 4.58 21.56 -30.53
CA ILE A 87 4.54 20.30 -31.30
C ILE A 87 3.94 20.55 -32.68
N ALA A 88 2.89 21.37 -32.78
CA ALA A 88 2.31 21.72 -34.07
C ALA A 88 3.31 22.45 -34.98
N GLU A 89 4.13 23.34 -34.43
CA GLU A 89 5.21 24.04 -35.12
C GLU A 89 6.36 23.12 -35.53
N VAL A 90 6.74 22.15 -34.67
CA VAL A 90 7.68 21.08 -35.02
C VAL A 90 7.14 20.23 -36.17
N MET A 91 5.88 19.79 -36.09
CA MET A 91 5.26 18.98 -37.15
C MET A 91 5.08 19.75 -38.47
N ALA A 92 4.85 21.07 -38.42
CA ALA A 92 4.79 21.91 -39.61
C ALA A 92 6.12 21.96 -40.37
N ARG A 93 7.26 21.78 -39.67
CA ARG A 93 8.60 21.69 -40.27
C ARG A 93 8.90 20.31 -40.88
N HIS A 94 8.17 19.27 -40.48
CA HIS A 94 8.31 17.91 -40.99
C HIS A 94 6.99 17.38 -41.59
N PRO A 95 6.47 18.00 -42.66
CA PRO A 95 5.15 17.69 -43.21
C PRO A 95 5.03 16.29 -43.81
N THR A 96 6.16 15.58 -43.97
CA THR A 96 6.19 14.25 -44.56
C THR A 96 5.91 13.12 -43.56
N VAL A 97 5.86 13.43 -42.26
CA VAL A 97 5.60 12.48 -41.17
C VAL A 97 4.32 12.88 -40.44
N GLN A 98 3.38 11.95 -40.28
CA GLN A 98 2.14 12.17 -39.56
C GLN A 98 2.19 11.55 -38.16
N LEU A 99 1.98 12.32 -37.09
CA LEU A 99 1.83 11.73 -35.75
C LEU A 99 0.51 10.97 -35.60
N LEU A 100 0.59 9.81 -34.97
CA LEU A 100 -0.55 9.00 -34.58
C LEU A 100 -0.43 8.70 -33.09
N LEU A 101 -1.50 8.76 -32.33
CA LEU A 101 -1.46 8.31 -30.94
C LEU A 101 -1.84 6.83 -30.89
N GLN A 102 -1.21 6.05 -30.02
CA GLN A 102 -1.75 4.76 -29.65
C GLN A 102 -3.16 4.95 -29.05
N PRO A 103 -4.00 3.92 -29.06
CA PRO A 103 -5.20 3.91 -28.22
C PRO A 103 -4.84 4.23 -26.74
N PRO A 104 -5.62 5.07 -26.04
CA PRO A 104 -5.36 5.34 -24.61
C PRO A 104 -5.43 4.05 -23.78
N GLN A 105 -4.47 3.87 -22.87
CA GLN A 105 -4.37 2.76 -21.90
C GLN A 105 -4.24 1.34 -22.49
N SER A 106 -3.34 1.14 -23.46
CA SER A 106 -3.09 -0.21 -24.01
C SER A 106 -1.61 -0.60 -24.01
N PRO A 107 -1.00 -0.90 -22.84
CA PRO A 107 0.38 -1.40 -22.77
C PRO A 107 0.60 -2.68 -23.59
N ASP A 108 -0.45 -3.51 -23.74
CA ASP A 108 -0.44 -4.72 -24.59
C ASP A 108 -0.26 -4.45 -26.09
N LEU A 109 -0.40 -3.19 -26.53
CA LEU A 109 -0.15 -2.75 -27.90
C LEU A 109 1.16 -1.99 -28.03
N ASN A 110 2.03 -1.97 -27.01
CA ASN A 110 3.36 -1.37 -27.10
C ASN A 110 4.41 -2.47 -27.39
N PRO A 111 4.99 -2.53 -28.60
CA PRO A 111 5.97 -3.57 -28.94
C PRO A 111 7.32 -3.36 -28.24
N LEU A 112 7.59 -2.18 -27.68
CA LEU A 112 8.87 -1.88 -27.02
C LEU A 112 8.87 -2.26 -25.53
N GLU A 113 7.77 -2.09 -24.80
CA GLU A 113 7.71 -2.33 -23.34
C GLU A 113 7.79 -3.83 -22.98
N GLU A 114 6.87 -4.65 -23.49
CA GLU A 114 6.82 -6.10 -23.22
C GLU A 114 7.81 -6.92 -24.06
N GLY A 115 8.43 -6.30 -25.07
CA GLY A 115 9.21 -6.99 -26.09
C GLY A 115 10.70 -6.68 -26.07
N ILE A 116 11.04 -5.40 -26.24
CA ILE A 116 12.41 -4.97 -26.56
C ILE A 116 13.13 -4.47 -25.31
N PHE A 117 12.51 -3.63 -24.50
CA PHE A 117 13.12 -3.12 -23.27
C PHE A 117 13.36 -4.22 -22.24
N LYS A 118 12.45 -5.18 -22.11
CA LYS A 118 12.69 -6.39 -21.31
C LYS A 118 13.98 -7.12 -21.71
N VAL A 119 14.20 -7.29 -23.01
CA VAL A 119 15.40 -7.97 -23.53
C VAL A 119 16.66 -7.13 -23.34
N LEU A 120 16.55 -5.81 -23.45
CA LEU A 120 17.67 -4.91 -23.18
C LEU A 120 18.05 -4.94 -21.71
N VAL A 121 17.07 -4.99 -20.79
CA VAL A 121 17.31 -5.15 -19.35
C VAL A 121 18.08 -6.44 -19.10
N ASP A 122 17.59 -7.58 -19.58
CA ASP A 122 18.27 -8.87 -19.43
C ASP A 122 19.72 -8.84 -19.97
N LYS A 123 19.94 -8.20 -21.12
CA LYS A 123 21.27 -8.06 -21.74
C LYS A 123 22.21 -7.13 -20.97
N VAL A 124 21.69 -6.04 -20.43
CA VAL A 124 22.47 -5.07 -19.63
C VAL A 124 22.87 -5.69 -18.30
N GLU A 125 21.98 -6.45 -17.68
CA GLU A 125 22.26 -7.17 -16.43
C GLU A 125 23.41 -8.18 -16.60
N LEU A 126 23.43 -8.92 -17.72
CA LEU A 126 24.53 -9.83 -18.05
C LEU A 126 25.90 -9.14 -18.20
N LYS A 127 25.92 -7.83 -18.47
CA LYS A 127 27.16 -7.04 -18.62
C LYS A 127 27.68 -6.49 -17.29
N ASN A 128 26.88 -6.56 -16.23
CA ASN A 128 27.22 -6.17 -14.87
C ASN A 128 27.94 -4.80 -14.76
N PRO A 129 27.34 -3.70 -15.28
CA PRO A 129 27.95 -2.38 -15.18
C PRO A 129 28.06 -1.92 -13.72
N THR A 130 29.23 -1.40 -13.35
CA THR A 130 29.55 -0.95 -11.99
C THR A 130 29.56 0.57 -11.85
N THR A 131 29.57 1.30 -12.97
CA THR A 131 29.52 2.77 -13.01
C THR A 131 28.38 3.26 -13.90
N ARG A 132 27.94 4.52 -13.71
CA ARG A 132 26.90 5.14 -14.58
C ARG A 132 27.34 5.17 -16.05
N HIS A 133 28.63 5.41 -16.29
CA HIS A 133 29.18 5.40 -17.63
C HIS A 133 29.10 3.99 -18.24
N GLU A 134 29.55 2.97 -17.51
CA GLU A 134 29.43 1.57 -17.94
C GLU A 134 27.97 1.15 -18.18
N LEU A 135 27.02 1.64 -17.37
CA LEU A 135 25.60 1.35 -17.57
C LEU A 135 25.11 1.92 -18.89
N HIS A 136 25.47 3.16 -19.20
CA HIS A 136 25.08 3.81 -20.44
C HIS A 136 25.65 3.09 -21.67
N GLU A 137 26.94 2.73 -21.62
CA GLU A 137 27.60 1.95 -22.67
C GLU A 137 27.01 0.55 -22.79
N ALA A 138 26.70 -0.11 -21.67
CA ALA A 138 26.06 -1.42 -21.67
C ALA A 138 24.68 -1.38 -22.33
N VAL A 139 23.89 -0.32 -22.13
CA VAL A 139 22.57 -0.15 -22.76
C VAL A 139 22.72 0.10 -24.26
N LEU A 140 23.62 0.99 -24.68
CA LEU A 140 23.92 1.24 -26.10
C LEU A 140 24.41 -0.02 -26.81
N GLN A 141 25.36 -0.74 -26.21
CA GLN A 141 25.88 -1.98 -26.78
C GLN A 141 24.81 -3.08 -26.81
N SER A 142 23.94 -3.17 -25.80
CA SER A 142 22.83 -4.14 -25.79
C SER A 142 21.78 -3.82 -26.86
N TRP A 143 21.57 -2.54 -27.15
CA TRP A 143 20.77 -2.08 -28.29
C TRP A 143 21.40 -2.52 -29.61
N GLU A 144 22.71 -2.35 -29.80
CA GLU A 144 23.40 -2.79 -31.01
C GLU A 144 23.34 -4.31 -31.21
N GLU A 145 23.49 -5.10 -30.14
CA GLU A 145 23.38 -6.55 -30.17
C GLU A 145 21.94 -7.07 -30.37
N LEU A 146 20.93 -6.21 -30.26
CA LEU A 146 19.54 -6.62 -30.43
C LEU A 146 19.30 -7.05 -31.87
N SER A 147 18.91 -8.32 -32.06
CA SER A 147 18.76 -8.89 -33.39
C SER A 147 17.51 -8.36 -34.12
N GLU A 148 17.63 -8.16 -35.42
CA GLU A 148 16.53 -7.77 -36.30
C GLU A 148 15.34 -8.74 -36.17
N ARG A 149 15.61 -10.04 -36.06
CA ARG A 149 14.59 -11.07 -35.87
C ARG A 149 13.75 -10.81 -34.61
N LYS A 150 14.38 -10.34 -33.52
CA LYS A 150 13.69 -10.04 -32.28
C LYS A 150 12.79 -8.81 -32.44
N ILE A 151 13.31 -7.74 -33.04
CA ILE A 151 12.57 -6.50 -33.29
C ILE A 151 11.37 -6.76 -34.21
N ARG A 152 11.58 -7.45 -35.34
CA ARG A 152 10.49 -7.85 -36.25
C ARG A 152 9.47 -8.74 -35.57
N GLY A 153 9.91 -9.68 -34.72
CA GLY A 153 9.03 -10.56 -33.95
C GLY A 153 8.10 -9.78 -33.01
N CYS A 154 8.62 -8.76 -32.33
CA CYS A 154 7.82 -7.89 -31.44
C CYS A 154 6.78 -7.08 -32.23
N ILE A 155 7.16 -6.48 -33.37
CA ILE A 155 6.24 -5.72 -34.23
C ILE A 155 5.15 -6.63 -34.84
N GLN A 156 5.53 -7.84 -35.29
CA GLN A 156 4.59 -8.82 -35.83
C GLN A 156 3.63 -9.35 -34.78
N HIS A 157 4.10 -9.56 -33.54
CA HIS A 157 3.25 -9.97 -32.42
C HIS A 157 2.14 -8.94 -32.17
N GLN A 158 2.50 -7.66 -32.08
CA GLN A 158 1.54 -6.55 -31.92
C GLN A 158 0.52 -6.53 -33.08
N THR A 159 0.97 -6.73 -34.33
CA THR A 159 0.08 -6.79 -35.51
C THR A 159 -0.92 -7.94 -35.41
N ARG A 160 -0.49 -9.11 -34.92
CA ARG A 160 -1.37 -10.28 -34.72
C ARG A 160 -2.39 -10.03 -33.61
N VAL A 161 -1.95 -9.46 -32.48
CA VAL A 161 -2.82 -9.09 -31.36
C VAL A 161 -3.88 -8.09 -31.84
N ARG A 162 -3.48 -7.06 -32.60
CA ARG A 162 -4.40 -6.07 -33.17
C ARG A 162 -5.42 -6.71 -34.12
N ARG A 163 -4.99 -7.62 -34.99
CA ARG A 163 -5.89 -8.32 -35.91
C ARG A 163 -6.93 -9.15 -35.16
N GLN A 164 -6.50 -9.88 -34.12
CA GLN A 164 -7.41 -10.64 -33.28
C GLN A 164 -8.41 -9.76 -32.53
N ILE A 165 -7.99 -8.57 -32.08
CA ILE A 165 -8.91 -7.59 -31.47
C ILE A 165 -9.97 -7.15 -32.49
N VAL A 166 -9.58 -6.84 -33.72
CA VAL A 166 -10.49 -6.45 -34.80
C VAL A 166 -11.44 -7.61 -35.17
N ASP A 167 -10.92 -8.83 -35.32
CA ASP A 167 -11.68 -10.03 -35.69
C ASP A 167 -12.72 -10.39 -34.62
N CYS A 168 -12.42 -10.16 -33.34
CA CYS A 168 -13.37 -10.32 -32.24
C CYS A 168 -14.34 -9.15 -32.07
N ARG A 169 -14.36 -8.17 -33.00
CA ARG A 169 -15.09 -6.89 -32.86
C ARG A 169 -14.79 -6.17 -31.55
N GLY A 170 -13.58 -6.35 -31.02
CA GLY A 170 -13.13 -5.73 -29.79
C GLY A 170 -12.87 -4.24 -29.98
N GLY A 171 -13.45 -3.41 -29.12
CA GLY A 171 -13.08 -1.99 -29.01
C GLY A 171 -11.88 -1.79 -28.08
N HIS A 172 -11.59 -0.53 -27.71
CA HIS A 172 -10.58 -0.12 -26.72
C HIS A 172 -10.68 -0.79 -25.33
N ARG A 173 -11.67 -1.67 -25.13
CA ARG A 173 -11.99 -2.38 -23.87
C ARG A 173 -11.80 -3.90 -23.93
N HIS A 174 -11.35 -4.47 -25.06
CA HIS A 174 -11.35 -5.92 -25.32
C HIS A 174 -9.99 -6.53 -25.71
N ILE A 175 -8.88 -5.91 -25.30
CA ILE A 175 -7.53 -6.29 -25.75
C ILE A 175 -7.02 -7.60 -25.14
N HIS A 176 -7.52 -7.98 -23.95
CA HIS A 176 -7.10 -9.22 -23.28
C HIS A 176 -7.64 -10.52 -23.89
N MET A 177 -8.67 -10.51 -24.76
CA MET A 177 -9.20 -11.74 -25.38
C MET A 177 -8.28 -12.33 -26.47
N ALA A 178 -7.44 -11.53 -27.11
CA ALA A 178 -6.59 -12.00 -28.21
C ALA A 178 -5.49 -12.99 -27.74
N ARG A 179 -4.95 -12.83 -26.52
CA ARG A 179 -3.95 -13.78 -25.98
C ARG A 179 -4.52 -15.17 -25.69
N ILE A 180 -5.84 -15.33 -25.64
CA ILE A 180 -6.50 -16.57 -25.22
C ILE A 180 -6.52 -17.63 -26.36
N THR A 181 -6.34 -17.24 -27.63
CA THR A 181 -6.58 -18.17 -28.76
C THR A 181 -5.36 -18.61 -29.55
N CYS A 182 -4.14 -18.13 -29.27
CA CYS A 182 -2.95 -18.50 -30.06
C CYS A 182 -2.00 -19.46 -29.31
N SER A 183 -2.28 -20.77 -29.40
CA SER A 183 -1.41 -21.86 -28.92
C SER A 183 0.01 -21.84 -29.51
N TRP A 184 0.24 -21.12 -30.60
CA TRP A 184 1.53 -21.00 -31.30
C TRP A 184 2.52 -20.00 -30.68
N CYS A 185 2.08 -19.08 -29.81
CA CYS A 185 2.99 -18.10 -29.19
C CYS A 185 3.97 -18.73 -28.19
N ARG A 186 3.70 -19.95 -27.70
CA ARG A 186 4.54 -20.67 -26.74
C ARG A 186 5.81 -21.27 -27.36
N TYR A 187 5.91 -21.31 -28.70
CA TYR A 187 6.96 -22.05 -29.42
C TYR A 187 8.16 -21.18 -29.88
N LEU A 188 8.09 -19.85 -29.76
CA LEU A 188 9.11 -18.93 -30.29
C LEU A 188 10.05 -18.34 -29.23
N THR A 189 9.86 -18.66 -27.95
CA THR A 189 10.73 -18.22 -26.84
C THR A 189 11.75 -19.27 -26.40
N SER A 190 11.74 -20.48 -26.95
CA SER A 190 12.74 -21.51 -26.70
C SER A 190 13.83 -21.51 -27.77
N THR A 191 15.10 -21.46 -27.34
CA THR A 191 16.30 -21.68 -28.17
C THR A 191 16.24 -23.03 -28.89
N PRO A 192 16.81 -23.17 -30.11
CA PRO A 192 16.67 -24.39 -30.90
C PRO A 192 17.58 -25.51 -30.37
N SER A 193 17.00 -26.54 -29.76
CA SER A 193 17.61 -27.87 -29.73
C SER A 193 17.10 -28.67 -30.94
N THR A 194 18.02 -29.35 -31.60
CA THR A 194 17.83 -30.18 -32.81
C THR A 194 16.65 -31.16 -32.70
N PRO A 195 15.98 -31.51 -33.82
CA PRO A 195 14.80 -32.36 -33.79
C PRO A 195 15.21 -33.81 -33.52
N VAL A 196 14.89 -34.32 -32.33
CA VAL A 196 14.86 -35.75 -32.06
C VAL A 196 13.46 -36.25 -32.36
N THR A 197 13.31 -37.01 -33.44
CA THR A 197 12.13 -37.83 -33.70
C THR A 197 12.05 -38.93 -32.63
N VAL A 198 11.23 -38.72 -31.61
CA VAL A 198 10.93 -39.76 -30.61
C VAL A 198 9.90 -40.71 -31.18
N THR A 199 10.35 -41.83 -31.72
CA THR A 199 9.52 -43.02 -31.91
C THR A 199 9.26 -43.64 -30.54
N LEU A 200 8.03 -43.49 -30.03
CA LEU A 200 7.57 -44.20 -28.84
C LEU A 200 7.66 -45.71 -29.09
N SER A 201 8.63 -46.37 -28.46
CA SER A 201 8.75 -47.82 -28.60
C SER A 201 7.56 -48.52 -27.95
N LEU A 202 7.07 -49.58 -28.59
CA LEU A 202 5.97 -50.44 -28.14
C LEU A 202 6.12 -50.90 -26.67
N LYS A 203 7.36 -50.93 -26.14
CA LYS A 203 7.67 -51.31 -24.76
C LYS A 203 7.14 -50.30 -23.73
N CYS A 204 7.14 -48.99 -24.02
CA CYS A 204 6.63 -47.98 -23.06
C CYS A 204 5.11 -48.04 -22.91
N VAL A 205 4.39 -48.34 -23.98
CA VAL A 205 2.93 -48.51 -23.95
C VAL A 205 2.56 -49.75 -23.13
N ILE A 206 3.30 -50.85 -23.31
CA ILE A 206 3.08 -52.09 -22.54
C ILE A 206 3.31 -51.86 -21.04
N ILE A 207 4.33 -51.11 -20.65
CA ILE A 207 4.60 -50.80 -19.23
C ILE A 207 3.46 -49.99 -18.60
N VAL A 208 2.93 -48.99 -19.32
CA VAL A 208 1.81 -48.18 -18.83
C VAL A 208 0.54 -49.01 -18.67
N VAL A 209 0.28 -49.93 -19.60
CA VAL A 209 -0.88 -50.85 -19.51
C VAL A 209 -0.73 -51.82 -18.33
N ILE A 210 0.47 -52.35 -18.08
CA ILE A 210 0.73 -53.22 -16.93
C ILE A 210 0.52 -52.47 -15.60
N LEU A 211 0.99 -51.23 -15.50
CA LEU A 211 0.81 -50.40 -14.31
C LEU A 211 -0.68 -50.09 -14.04
N LEU A 212 -1.47 -49.85 -15.08
CA LEU A 212 -2.92 -49.64 -14.95
C LEU A 212 -3.66 -50.91 -14.50
N VAL A 213 -3.25 -52.09 -14.96
CA VAL A 213 -3.82 -53.38 -14.54
C VAL A 213 -3.47 -53.70 -13.09
N LEU A 214 -2.24 -53.42 -12.65
CA LEU A 214 -1.84 -53.62 -11.25
C LEU A 214 -2.60 -52.68 -10.31
N TYR A 215 -2.84 -51.43 -10.74
CA TYR A 215 -3.62 -50.47 -9.97
C TYR A 215 -5.08 -50.88 -9.80
N THR A 216 -5.72 -51.43 -10.84
CA THR A 216 -7.10 -51.91 -10.75
C THR A 216 -7.21 -53.16 -9.87
N ILE A 217 -6.25 -54.08 -9.91
CA ILE A 217 -6.20 -55.25 -9.01
C ILE A 217 -6.09 -54.80 -7.54
N ALA A 218 -5.22 -53.83 -7.24
CA ALA A 218 -5.06 -53.29 -5.89
C ALA A 218 -6.35 -52.64 -5.37
N LEU A 219 -7.10 -51.96 -6.25
CA LEU A 219 -8.37 -51.33 -5.91
C LEU A 219 -9.46 -52.38 -5.58
N ILE A 220 -9.49 -53.50 -6.32
CA ILE A 220 -10.45 -54.59 -6.08
C ILE A 220 -10.15 -55.28 -4.73
N MET A 221 -8.88 -55.56 -4.43
CA MET A 221 -8.49 -56.14 -3.14
C MET A 221 -8.83 -55.23 -1.95
N PHE A 222 -8.71 -53.92 -2.11
CA PHE A 222 -9.06 -52.95 -1.06
C PHE A 222 -10.58 -52.88 -0.81
N LEU A 223 -11.40 -53.13 -1.84
CA LEU A 223 -12.85 -53.14 -1.72
C LEU A 223 -13.38 -54.45 -1.12
N GLU A 224 -12.75 -55.60 -1.41
CA GLU A 224 -13.11 -56.88 -0.78
C GLU A 224 -12.79 -56.91 0.73
N LEU A 225 -11.67 -56.31 1.16
CA LEU A 225 -11.30 -56.22 2.57
C LEU A 225 -12.24 -55.35 3.42
N ARG A 226 -13.01 -54.44 2.81
CA ARG A 226 -14.01 -53.62 3.51
C ARG A 226 -15.34 -54.33 3.74
N HIS A 227 -15.63 -55.41 3.03
CA HIS A 227 -16.94 -56.07 3.10
C HIS A 227 -17.05 -57.12 4.22
N SER A 228 -15.95 -57.45 4.90
CA SER A 228 -15.89 -58.57 5.87
C SER A 228 -16.10 -58.20 7.35
N ASN A 229 -16.23 -56.93 7.72
CA ASN A 229 -16.36 -56.54 9.13
C ASN A 229 -17.43 -55.47 9.35
N ILE A 230 -18.68 -55.90 9.37
CA ILE A 230 -19.81 -55.10 9.87
C ILE A 230 -20.79 -55.97 10.69
N TYR A 231 -20.91 -55.58 11.97
CA TYR A 231 -21.96 -55.74 12.99
C TYR A 231 -22.29 -57.10 13.64
N HIS A 232 -22.18 -57.13 14.98
CA HIS A 232 -23.35 -57.32 15.84
C HIS A 232 -23.14 -56.72 17.26
N THR A 233 -24.00 -55.78 17.64
CA THR A 233 -24.36 -55.36 19.01
C THR A 233 -25.54 -56.24 19.51
N PRO A 234 -25.81 -56.45 20.83
CA PRO A 234 -26.59 -55.46 21.63
C PRO A 234 -26.48 -55.47 23.20
N SER A 235 -26.68 -54.27 23.78
CA SER A 235 -27.52 -53.84 24.95
C SER A 235 -27.61 -54.61 26.31
N ILE A 236 -27.42 -53.91 27.46
CA ILE A 236 -28.43 -53.53 28.51
C ILE A 236 -27.78 -53.08 29.86
N HIS A 237 -28.35 -51.99 30.42
CA HIS A 237 -28.36 -51.36 31.77
C HIS A 237 -27.52 -51.87 32.98
N LYS A 238 -26.86 -50.95 33.71
CA LYS A 238 -27.33 -50.31 34.98
C LYS A 238 -26.29 -49.34 35.60
N HIS A 239 -26.82 -48.38 36.36
CA HIS A 239 -26.16 -47.29 37.10
C HIS A 239 -24.87 -47.63 37.88
N GLN A 240 -23.89 -46.72 37.79
CA GLN A 240 -23.17 -46.26 38.97
C GLN A 240 -22.59 -44.85 38.77
N LYS A 241 -22.86 -43.98 39.75
CA LYS A 241 -22.27 -42.66 39.98
C LYS A 241 -20.73 -42.77 40.02
N LEU A 242 -20.05 -41.89 39.28
CA LEU A 242 -18.63 -41.57 39.50
C LEU A 242 -18.37 -40.11 39.11
N ASP A 243 -18.88 -39.21 39.95
CA ASP A 243 -18.26 -37.92 40.20
C ASP A 243 -17.06 -38.16 41.12
N SER A 244 -15.86 -38.29 40.56
CA SER A 244 -14.61 -37.87 41.18
C SER A 244 -13.47 -38.18 40.21
N ILE A 245 -12.49 -37.27 40.15
CA ILE A 245 -11.27 -37.29 39.32
C ILE A 245 -11.41 -36.46 38.01
N TYR A 246 -11.76 -35.19 38.18
CA TYR A 246 -11.05 -34.10 37.49
C TYR A 246 -10.09 -33.53 38.55
N PRO A 247 -8.81 -33.97 38.57
CA PRO A 247 -7.76 -33.18 37.93
C PRO A 247 -6.55 -34.02 37.45
N SER A 248 -6.37 -34.23 36.13
CA SER A 248 -5.07 -34.69 35.58
C SER A 248 -4.84 -34.45 34.08
N LEU A 249 -5.64 -33.62 33.40
CA LEU A 249 -5.44 -33.31 31.96
C LEU A 249 -5.03 -31.86 31.67
N VAL A 250 -4.52 -31.13 32.69
CA VAL A 250 -3.96 -29.77 32.55
C VAL A 250 -2.44 -29.78 32.34
N SER A 251 -1.77 -30.94 32.28
CA SER A 251 -0.29 -31.00 32.18
C SER A 251 0.29 -31.42 30.82
N ALA A 252 -0.51 -31.48 29.74
CA ALA A 252 -0.01 -31.89 28.41
C ALA A 252 -0.09 -30.82 27.30
N ALA A 253 -0.57 -29.60 27.60
CA ALA A 253 -0.66 -28.50 26.63
C ALA A 253 0.40 -27.40 26.83
N SER A 254 1.36 -27.60 27.75
CA SER A 254 2.41 -26.61 28.08
C SER A 254 3.78 -26.94 27.46
N SER A 255 3.91 -27.96 26.61
CA SER A 255 5.24 -28.43 26.12
C SER A 255 5.54 -28.20 24.64
N TYR A 256 4.78 -27.38 23.92
CA TYR A 256 5.09 -27.03 22.51
C TYR A 256 5.46 -25.55 22.30
N GLY A 257 5.65 -24.79 23.38
CA GLY A 257 6.01 -23.36 23.35
C GLY A 257 7.44 -23.03 23.79
N SER A 258 8.32 -24.01 24.00
CA SER A 258 9.62 -23.76 24.62
C SER A 258 10.73 -24.63 24.02
N PHE A 259 11.24 -24.28 22.83
CA PHE A 259 12.56 -24.72 22.38
C PHE A 259 13.15 -23.73 21.35
N GLN A 260 13.55 -22.55 21.84
CA GLN A 260 14.82 -21.89 21.48
C GLN A 260 15.09 -20.70 22.43
N GLN A 261 15.17 -20.99 23.73
CA GLN A 261 15.98 -20.24 24.68
C GLN A 261 16.94 -21.26 25.29
N ASN A 262 18.08 -21.46 24.64
CA ASN A 262 19.31 -21.99 25.21
C ASN A 262 20.43 -21.69 24.21
N ALA A 263 20.91 -20.45 24.24
CA ALA A 263 22.28 -20.14 23.87
C ALA A 263 22.90 -19.56 25.15
N GLY A 264 23.74 -20.37 25.79
CA GLY A 264 24.51 -19.94 26.95
C GLY A 264 25.43 -18.78 26.59
N ASP A 265 25.78 -18.03 27.63
CA ASP A 265 26.73 -16.93 27.62
C ASP A 265 28.00 -17.25 26.82
N ASP A 266 28.15 -16.61 25.67
CA ASP A 266 29.46 -16.32 25.08
C ASP A 266 29.39 -15.01 24.26
N HIS A 267 30.07 -13.98 24.78
CA HIS A 267 30.41 -12.69 24.17
C HIS A 267 29.47 -12.02 23.13
N GLY A 268 28.54 -11.18 23.62
CA GLY A 268 28.33 -9.75 23.28
C GLY A 268 28.33 -9.17 21.84
N SER A 269 28.53 -9.91 20.75
CA SER A 269 28.77 -9.32 19.41
C SER A 269 27.97 -9.91 18.24
N SER A 270 27.26 -11.05 18.40
CA SER A 270 26.73 -11.80 17.24
C SER A 270 25.23 -11.60 16.94
N SER A 271 24.38 -11.29 17.94
CA SER A 271 22.91 -11.27 17.75
C SER A 271 22.39 -10.05 17.01
N THR A 272 23.06 -8.89 17.11
CA THR A 272 22.65 -7.62 16.49
C THR A 272 22.88 -7.57 14.98
N GLN A 273 23.68 -8.50 14.44
CA GLN A 273 24.04 -8.54 13.01
C GLN A 273 22.96 -9.16 12.12
N ARG A 274 22.05 -9.97 12.70
CA ARG A 274 21.01 -10.73 11.97
C ARG A 274 19.70 -9.98 11.72
N TYR A 275 19.49 -8.83 12.35
CA TYR A 275 18.26 -8.05 12.19
C TYR A 275 18.46 -6.90 11.20
N HIS A 276 17.41 -6.61 10.45
CA HIS A 276 17.25 -5.41 9.63
C HIS A 276 16.27 -4.46 10.31
N TYR A 277 16.38 -3.17 9.98
CA TYR A 277 15.62 -2.11 10.64
C TYR A 277 14.95 -1.20 9.63
N GLY A 278 13.82 -0.64 10.03
CA GLY A 278 13.07 0.35 9.26
C GLY A 278 12.52 1.44 10.16
N ILE A 279 12.60 2.68 9.71
CA ILE A 279 12.09 3.85 10.42
C ILE A 279 10.93 4.43 9.63
N VAL A 280 9.80 4.66 10.29
CA VAL A 280 8.66 5.38 9.70
C VAL A 280 8.30 6.56 10.60
N ILE A 281 8.32 7.76 10.05
CA ILE A 281 7.87 8.98 10.72
C ILE A 281 6.48 9.35 10.19
N ASP A 282 5.46 9.19 11.03
CA ASP A 282 4.11 9.72 10.82
C ASP A 282 4.11 11.23 11.09
N CYS A 283 3.87 12.03 10.06
CA CYS A 283 3.74 13.47 10.17
C CYS A 283 2.26 13.90 10.17
N GLY A 284 1.62 13.71 11.32
CA GLY A 284 0.24 14.07 11.59
C GLY A 284 -0.01 15.57 11.80
N SER A 285 -1.29 15.97 11.77
CA SER A 285 -1.69 17.38 11.92
C SER A 285 -1.42 17.98 13.30
N SER A 286 -1.46 17.17 14.36
CA SER A 286 -1.23 17.60 15.75
C SER A 286 0.20 17.37 16.24
N GLY A 287 1.05 16.70 15.46
CA GLY A 287 2.39 16.31 15.85
C GLY A 287 2.95 15.21 14.98
N SER A 288 4.27 15.01 15.05
CA SER A 288 4.98 13.92 14.36
C SER A 288 5.41 12.83 15.33
N ARG A 289 5.43 11.58 14.86
CA ARG A 289 5.81 10.40 15.64
C ARG A 289 6.77 9.53 14.86
N VAL A 290 7.84 9.07 15.50
CA VAL A 290 8.75 8.06 14.92
C VAL A 290 8.38 6.68 15.43
N TYR A 291 8.40 5.71 14.53
CA TYR A 291 8.28 4.29 14.81
C TYR A 291 9.50 3.58 14.26
N VAL A 292 10.15 2.77 15.09
CA VAL A 292 11.26 1.93 14.66
C VAL A 292 10.82 0.47 14.68
N TYR A 293 11.07 -0.21 13.56
CA TYR A 293 10.72 -1.61 13.34
C TYR A 293 11.99 -2.42 13.08
N GLN A 294 11.91 -3.72 13.36
CA GLN A 294 12.96 -4.69 13.07
C GLN A 294 12.37 -5.99 12.52
N TRP A 295 13.14 -6.69 11.70
CA TRP A 295 12.81 -8.04 11.21
C TRP A 295 14.09 -8.86 11.05
N PRO A 296 14.03 -10.19 11.26
CA PRO A 296 15.15 -11.07 10.95
C PRO A 296 15.29 -11.23 9.42
N THR A 297 16.38 -11.86 8.98
CA THR A 297 16.50 -12.38 7.61
C THR A 297 15.32 -13.27 7.26
N HIS A 298 14.80 -13.15 6.03
CA HIS A 298 13.66 -13.92 5.56
C HIS A 298 13.98 -15.41 5.46
N SER A 299 12.97 -16.27 5.62
CA SER A 299 13.13 -17.74 5.66
C SER A 299 13.45 -18.37 4.30
N GLY A 300 13.27 -17.63 3.21
CA GLY A 300 13.29 -18.15 1.84
C GLY A 300 11.96 -18.79 1.40
N ASN A 301 10.95 -18.84 2.26
CA ASN A 301 9.62 -19.36 1.90
C ASN A 301 8.82 -18.29 1.11
N PRO A 302 8.53 -18.49 -0.19
CA PRO A 302 7.81 -17.49 -1.00
C PRO A 302 6.38 -17.21 -0.54
N ASN A 303 5.81 -18.07 0.32
CA ASN A 303 4.49 -17.91 0.92
C ASN A 303 4.55 -17.12 2.25
N GLU A 304 5.71 -16.63 2.67
CA GLU A 304 5.83 -15.86 3.91
C GLU A 304 6.13 -14.39 3.63
N LEU A 305 5.39 -13.50 4.28
CA LEU A 305 5.75 -12.10 4.37
C LEU A 305 6.93 -11.91 5.34
N LEU A 306 7.62 -10.77 5.26
CA LEU A 306 8.63 -10.40 6.25
C LEU A 306 8.03 -10.40 7.66
N TYR A 307 8.76 -10.95 8.63
CA TYR A 307 8.38 -10.93 10.05
C TYR A 307 8.80 -9.61 10.72
N ILE A 308 7.99 -8.56 10.53
CA ILE A 308 8.22 -7.21 11.03
C ILE A 308 7.62 -7.04 12.42
N THR A 309 8.44 -6.62 13.37
CA THR A 309 8.04 -6.32 14.74
C THR A 309 8.50 -4.93 15.15
N GLN A 310 7.81 -4.32 16.10
CA GLN A 310 8.23 -3.04 16.66
C GLN A 310 9.50 -3.23 17.51
N LEU A 311 10.52 -2.41 17.27
CA LEU A 311 11.72 -2.41 18.10
C LEU A 311 11.35 -2.01 19.52
N ARG A 312 11.95 -2.67 20.51
CA ARG A 312 11.76 -2.36 21.93
C ARG A 312 13.05 -1.84 22.53
N GLU A 313 12.94 -0.89 23.44
CA GLU A 313 14.03 -0.47 24.31
C GLU A 313 14.42 -1.58 25.29
N THR A 314 15.53 -1.40 26.00
CA THR A 314 15.94 -2.29 27.10
C THR A 314 14.91 -2.35 28.24
N SER A 315 14.09 -1.32 28.39
CA SER A 315 12.96 -1.26 29.33
C SER A 315 11.78 -2.16 28.92
N GLY A 316 11.77 -2.68 27.68
CA GLY A 316 10.66 -3.42 27.09
C GLY A 316 9.63 -2.53 26.39
N GLU A 317 9.71 -1.21 26.53
CA GLU A 317 8.81 -0.26 25.87
C GLU A 317 9.08 -0.17 24.36
N PRO A 318 8.05 0.04 23.52
CA PRO A 318 8.26 0.20 22.09
C PRO A 318 9.03 1.49 21.78
N VAL A 319 9.94 1.43 20.81
CA VAL A 319 10.73 2.58 20.35
C VAL A 319 9.82 3.50 19.53
N VAL A 320 9.09 4.34 20.26
CA VAL A 320 8.19 5.37 19.74
C VAL A 320 8.46 6.68 20.45
N LYS A 321 8.52 7.78 19.69
CA LYS A 321 8.62 9.12 20.26
C LYS A 321 7.74 10.08 19.50
N LYS A 322 7.03 10.95 20.22
CA LYS A 322 6.16 11.99 19.67
C LYS A 322 6.73 13.37 19.97
N ILE A 323 6.57 14.29 19.02
CA ILE A 323 6.80 15.73 19.19
C ILE A 323 5.61 16.52 18.65
N THR A 324 5.50 17.78 19.09
CA THR A 324 4.46 18.73 18.68
C THR A 324 5.11 20.09 18.41
N PRO A 325 4.59 20.96 17.51
CA PRO A 325 3.33 20.86 16.76
C PRO A 325 3.41 19.91 15.56
N GLY A 326 2.43 19.88 14.64
CA GLY A 326 2.50 19.08 13.41
C GLY A 326 3.40 19.68 12.32
N LEU A 327 3.91 18.84 11.41
CA LEU A 327 4.83 19.25 10.32
C LEU A 327 4.25 20.37 9.44
N SER A 328 2.93 20.42 9.27
CA SER A 328 2.26 21.43 8.45
C SER A 328 2.39 22.87 8.98
N THR A 329 2.78 23.05 10.24
CA THR A 329 3.00 24.38 10.82
C THR A 329 4.23 25.10 10.24
N PHE A 330 5.12 24.36 9.58
CA PHE A 330 6.33 24.90 8.96
C PHE A 330 6.13 25.30 7.49
N ALA A 331 4.87 25.40 7.02
CA ALA A 331 4.54 25.79 5.64
C ALA A 331 5.17 27.13 5.22
N SER A 332 5.25 28.10 6.14
CA SER A 332 5.86 29.41 5.90
C SER A 332 7.36 29.46 6.19
N ASN A 333 7.93 28.42 6.81
CA ASN A 333 9.35 28.32 7.09
C ASN A 333 9.85 26.87 6.95
N PRO A 334 9.97 26.33 5.72
CA PRO A 334 10.38 24.95 5.47
C PRO A 334 11.73 24.60 6.11
N SER A 335 12.69 25.54 6.14
CA SER A 335 14.03 25.34 6.71
C SER A 335 14.02 24.88 8.18
N ALA A 336 12.96 25.20 8.93
CA ALA A 336 12.82 24.77 10.32
C ALA A 336 12.34 23.31 10.45
N ALA A 337 11.81 22.69 9.39
CA ALA A 337 11.25 21.34 9.42
C ALA A 337 12.30 20.28 9.76
N SER A 338 13.52 20.42 9.22
CA SER A 338 14.63 19.49 9.48
C SER A 338 15.06 19.52 10.95
N LYS A 339 15.20 20.72 11.54
CA LYS A 339 15.46 20.92 12.96
C LYS A 339 14.33 20.38 13.84
N TYR A 340 13.08 20.55 13.41
CA TYR A 340 11.91 20.01 14.11
C TYR A 340 11.92 18.48 14.18
N LEU A 341 12.27 17.76 13.11
CA LEU A 341 12.32 16.28 13.11
C LEU A 341 13.61 15.69 13.73
N HIS A 342 14.64 16.50 13.93
CA HIS A 342 15.93 16.04 14.47
C HIS A 342 15.83 15.26 15.80
N PRO A 343 15.00 15.64 16.80
CA PRO A 343 14.86 14.88 18.05
C PRO A 343 14.23 13.49 17.88
N LEU A 344 13.48 13.26 16.80
CA LEU A 344 12.92 11.95 16.46
C LEU A 344 13.97 11.06 15.79
N LEU A 345 14.69 11.60 14.82
CA LEU A 345 15.75 10.89 14.10
C LEU A 345 16.91 10.51 15.03
N SER A 346 17.30 11.41 15.93
CA SER A 346 18.32 11.14 16.96
C SER A 346 17.89 10.01 17.90
N TYR A 347 16.60 9.97 18.25
CA TYR A 347 16.06 8.91 19.10
C TYR A 347 16.05 7.55 18.38
N ALA A 348 15.72 7.52 17.08
CA ALA A 348 15.83 6.30 16.28
C ALA A 348 17.30 5.85 16.15
N ALA A 349 18.22 6.76 15.82
CA ALA A 349 19.65 6.47 15.68
C ALA A 349 20.28 5.93 16.95
N LYS A 350 19.85 6.44 18.13
CA LYS A 350 20.31 5.94 19.44
C LYS A 350 19.90 4.47 19.67
N ASN A 351 18.73 4.07 19.18
CA ASN A 351 18.17 2.74 19.43
C ASN A 351 18.57 1.69 18.38
N ILE A 352 19.10 2.10 17.23
CA ILE A 352 19.54 1.19 16.16
C ILE A 352 21.07 1.07 16.22
N PRO A 353 21.65 -0.15 16.12
CA PRO A 353 23.11 -0.32 16.07
C PRO A 353 23.75 0.52 14.94
N GLU A 354 24.85 1.22 15.23
CA GLU A 354 25.46 2.17 14.27
C GLU A 354 25.82 1.50 12.93
N VAL A 355 26.31 0.27 12.97
CA VAL A 355 26.65 -0.53 11.78
C VAL A 355 25.45 -0.81 10.87
N LYS A 356 24.22 -0.69 11.40
CA LYS A 356 22.96 -0.90 10.69
C LYS A 356 22.37 0.39 10.13
N HIS A 357 22.90 1.57 10.48
CA HIS A 357 22.33 2.84 10.04
C HIS A 357 22.33 2.96 8.51
N SER A 358 23.40 2.55 7.83
CA SER A 358 23.52 2.64 6.36
C SER A 358 22.64 1.65 5.58
N GLU A 359 22.04 0.64 6.24
CA GLU A 359 21.06 -0.27 5.63
C GLU A 359 19.61 0.04 6.07
N THR A 360 19.43 0.94 7.05
CA THR A 360 18.11 1.22 7.63
C THR A 360 17.33 2.18 6.72
N LEU A 361 16.19 1.72 6.22
CA LEU A 361 15.27 2.53 5.41
C LEU A 361 14.55 3.57 6.27
N LEU A 362 14.60 4.84 5.85
CA LEU A 362 13.84 5.92 6.48
C LEU A 362 12.69 6.38 5.59
N TYR A 363 11.46 6.31 6.14
CA TYR A 363 10.23 6.84 5.55
C TYR A 363 9.71 8.03 6.35
N ILE A 364 9.36 9.13 5.67
CA ILE A 364 8.66 10.28 6.24
C ILE A 364 7.34 10.45 5.49
N LEU A 365 6.25 10.05 6.15
CA LEU A 365 4.95 9.94 5.53
C LEU A 365 4.00 10.92 6.22
N ALA A 366 3.60 11.96 5.48
CA ALA A 366 2.75 13.02 5.98
C ALA A 366 1.27 12.80 5.63
N THR A 367 0.38 13.15 6.56
CA THR A 367 -1.06 12.85 6.44
C THR A 367 -1.91 14.12 6.28
N ALA A 368 -3.12 14.14 6.81
CA ALA A 368 -4.14 15.17 6.56
C ALA A 368 -3.67 16.61 6.79
N GLY A 369 -2.75 16.86 7.74
CA GLY A 369 -2.23 18.20 8.00
C GLY A 369 -1.42 18.79 6.84
N MET A 370 -0.66 17.97 6.12
CA MET A 370 0.10 18.42 4.95
C MET A 370 -0.76 18.49 3.69
N ARG A 371 -1.79 17.63 3.56
CA ARG A 371 -2.71 17.62 2.40
C ARG A 371 -3.45 18.95 2.19
N VAL A 372 -3.70 19.70 3.26
CA VAL A 372 -4.41 20.98 3.19
C VAL A 372 -3.52 22.16 2.80
N LEU A 373 -2.20 21.96 2.74
CA LEU A 373 -1.27 23.01 2.31
C LEU A 373 -1.23 23.12 0.78
N PRO A 374 -0.86 24.29 0.24
CA PRO A 374 -0.54 24.42 -1.18
C PRO A 374 0.54 23.42 -1.62
N ALA A 375 0.43 22.89 -2.83
CA ALA A 375 1.37 21.88 -3.36
C ALA A 375 2.84 22.36 -3.33
N SER A 376 3.08 23.65 -3.56
CA SER A 376 4.41 24.27 -3.45
C SER A 376 4.97 24.17 -2.03
N ALA A 377 4.17 24.49 -1.01
CA ALA A 377 4.59 24.39 0.39
C ALA A 377 4.84 22.94 0.82
N GLN A 378 4.02 21.99 0.34
CA GLN A 378 4.26 20.56 0.56
C GLN A 378 5.61 20.14 -0.03
N ALA A 379 5.87 20.49 -1.30
CA ALA A 379 7.12 20.15 -1.99
C ALA A 379 8.34 20.77 -1.29
N SER A 380 8.30 22.05 -0.94
CA SER A 380 9.41 22.73 -0.28
C SER A 380 9.77 22.12 1.08
N ILE A 381 8.78 21.70 1.88
CA ILE A 381 9.05 21.00 3.14
C ILE A 381 9.69 19.63 2.89
N LEU A 382 9.16 18.85 1.96
CA LEU A 382 9.68 17.51 1.68
C LEU A 382 11.11 17.57 1.10
N GLU A 383 11.38 18.52 0.20
CA GLU A 383 12.72 18.73 -0.38
C GLU A 383 13.74 19.17 0.67
N GLU A 384 13.39 20.09 1.56
CA GLU A 384 14.25 20.46 2.69
C GLU A 384 14.58 19.25 3.57
N LEU A 385 13.60 18.40 3.89
CA LEU A 385 13.84 17.19 4.68
C LEU A 385 14.73 16.20 3.93
N GLN A 386 14.49 15.96 2.64
CA GLN A 386 15.28 15.06 1.80
C GLN A 386 16.74 15.52 1.68
N THR A 387 16.99 16.82 1.57
CA THR A 387 18.33 17.38 1.37
C THR A 387 19.10 17.54 2.69
N SER A 388 18.42 17.85 3.79
CA SER A 388 19.08 18.13 5.07
C SER A 388 19.32 16.88 5.92
N ILE A 389 18.44 15.88 5.91
CA ILE A 389 18.60 14.69 6.75
C ILE A 389 19.89 13.89 6.48
N PRO A 390 20.29 13.63 5.21
CA PRO A 390 21.54 12.91 4.91
C PRO A 390 22.82 13.61 5.42
N LYS A 391 22.75 14.91 5.74
CA LYS A 391 23.88 15.67 6.32
C LYS A 391 24.14 15.29 7.79
N TYR A 392 23.13 14.77 8.49
CA TYR A 392 23.19 14.49 9.92
C TYR A 392 23.04 13.00 10.27
N PHE A 393 22.43 12.20 9.39
CA PHE A 393 22.15 10.79 9.64
C PHE A 393 22.55 9.91 8.44
N LYS A 394 23.03 8.70 8.72
CA LYS A 394 23.47 7.71 7.72
C LYS A 394 22.33 6.83 7.17
N PHE A 395 21.08 7.08 7.54
CA PHE A 395 19.92 6.29 7.09
C PHE A 395 19.71 6.38 5.57
N VAL A 396 19.10 5.34 5.00
CA VAL A 396 18.79 5.30 3.57
C VAL A 396 17.60 6.23 3.28
N VAL A 397 17.92 7.37 2.66
CA VAL A 397 16.97 8.39 2.20
C VAL A 397 16.80 8.28 0.70
N ALA A 398 15.64 7.75 0.26
CA ALA A 398 15.26 7.73 -1.15
C ALA A 398 14.17 8.78 -1.43
N LYS A 399 14.14 9.31 -2.66
CA LYS A 399 13.17 10.35 -3.07
C LYS A 399 11.72 9.95 -2.81
N ASN A 400 11.37 8.67 -3.01
CA ASN A 400 10.02 8.14 -2.85
C ASN A 400 9.66 7.77 -1.39
N ASN A 401 10.58 7.93 -0.45
CA ASN A 401 10.32 7.61 0.96
C ASN A 401 9.70 8.80 1.73
N PHE A 402 9.64 9.97 1.09
CA PHE A 402 9.22 11.24 1.66
C PHE A 402 8.00 11.71 0.87
N GLU A 403 6.81 11.54 1.44
CA GLU A 403 5.56 11.65 0.68
C GLU A 403 4.43 12.20 1.54
N VAL A 404 3.58 13.05 0.96
CA VAL A 404 2.25 13.30 1.50
C VAL A 404 1.33 12.18 1.01
N ILE A 405 1.11 11.17 1.85
CA ILE A 405 0.28 10.02 1.48
C ILE A 405 -1.17 10.45 1.34
N THR A 406 -1.89 9.88 0.38
CA THR A 406 -3.33 10.04 0.23
C THR A 406 -4.10 9.38 1.37
N GLY A 407 -5.35 9.80 1.60
CA GLY A 407 -6.21 9.15 2.58
C GLY A 407 -6.48 7.68 2.25
N LYS A 408 -6.55 7.36 0.95
CA LYS A 408 -6.65 5.99 0.44
C LYS A 408 -5.44 5.16 0.86
N GLN A 409 -4.21 5.64 0.65
CA GLN A 409 -3.00 4.93 1.09
C GLN A 409 -2.99 4.73 2.61
N GLU A 410 -3.34 5.77 3.39
CA GLU A 410 -3.42 5.68 4.85
C GLU A 410 -4.41 4.60 5.31
N GLY A 411 -5.59 4.52 4.67
CA GLY A 411 -6.58 3.47 4.93
C GLY A 411 -6.11 2.06 4.55
N VAL A 412 -5.48 1.90 3.37
CA VAL A 412 -4.87 0.64 2.94
C VAL A 412 -3.80 0.19 3.95
N TYR A 413 -2.91 1.09 4.35
CA TYR A 413 -1.83 0.78 5.29
C TYR A 413 -2.37 0.44 6.69
N GLY A 414 -3.42 1.12 7.16
CA GLY A 414 -4.12 0.75 8.39
C GLY A 414 -4.71 -0.66 8.32
N TRP A 415 -5.35 -0.99 7.20
CA TRP A 415 -5.91 -2.32 6.97
C TRP A 415 -4.84 -3.42 6.93
N ILE A 416 -3.70 -3.16 6.25
CA ILE A 416 -2.57 -4.09 6.20
C ILE A 416 -2.02 -4.34 7.61
N ALA A 417 -1.80 -3.28 8.39
CA ALA A 417 -1.23 -3.40 9.74
C ALA A 417 -2.09 -4.30 10.64
N VAL A 418 -3.40 -4.10 10.64
CA VAL A 418 -4.33 -4.89 11.47
C VAL A 418 -4.35 -6.34 11.05
N ASN A 419 -4.53 -6.61 9.77
CA ASN A 419 -4.63 -7.97 9.25
C ASN A 419 -3.29 -8.72 9.35
N TYR A 420 -2.17 -8.00 9.29
CA TYR A 420 -0.85 -8.55 9.57
C TYR A 420 -0.71 -8.98 11.04
N ILE A 421 -1.05 -8.09 11.99
CA ILE A 421 -0.93 -8.40 13.43
C ILE A 421 -1.84 -9.57 13.82
N LEU A 422 -3.06 -9.62 13.25
CA LEU A 422 -4.03 -10.71 13.46
C LEU A 422 -3.71 -11.99 12.66
N ASN A 423 -2.55 -12.04 12.00
CA ASN A 423 -2.09 -13.20 11.22
C ASN A 423 -3.09 -13.65 10.14
N LYS A 424 -3.81 -12.71 9.52
CA LYS A 424 -4.80 -12.97 8.45
C LYS A 424 -4.17 -13.21 7.08
N PHE A 425 -2.88 -12.92 6.93
CA PHE A 425 -2.12 -13.15 5.70
C PHE A 425 -1.39 -14.50 5.65
N ALA A 426 -1.33 -15.24 6.76
CA ALA A 426 -0.68 -16.55 6.75
C ALA A 426 -1.48 -17.59 5.93
N HIS A 427 -0.74 -18.43 5.23
CA HIS A 427 -1.28 -19.56 4.47
C HIS A 427 -1.50 -20.74 5.43
N GLY A 428 -2.77 -21.08 5.66
CA GLY A 428 -3.16 -22.17 6.55
C GLY A 428 -4.63 -22.07 6.89
N ILE A 429 -5.35 -23.18 6.79
CA ILE A 429 -6.82 -23.23 6.92
C ILE A 429 -7.26 -23.43 8.39
N GLU A 430 -6.35 -23.80 9.28
CA GLU A 430 -6.67 -24.15 10.66
C GLU A 430 -7.09 -22.92 11.49
N ASP A 431 -8.15 -23.10 12.30
CA ASP A 431 -8.68 -22.21 13.34
C ASP A 431 -9.11 -20.78 12.96
N HIS A 432 -9.30 -20.47 11.67
CA HIS A 432 -9.82 -19.17 11.24
C HIS A 432 -11.02 -19.24 10.28
N PRO A 433 -11.99 -18.30 10.37
CA PRO A 433 -13.06 -18.17 9.39
C PRO A 433 -12.47 -17.97 7.98
N LEU A 434 -12.98 -18.71 7.00
CA LEU A 434 -12.56 -18.62 5.61
C LEU A 434 -13.55 -17.80 4.78
N VAL A 435 -13.06 -17.21 3.70
CA VAL A 435 -13.87 -16.55 2.67
C VAL A 435 -13.46 -17.04 1.29
N VAL A 436 -14.46 -17.14 0.42
CA VAL A 436 -14.24 -17.30 -1.02
C VAL A 436 -14.08 -15.90 -1.60
N VAL A 437 -12.93 -15.66 -2.24
CA VAL A 437 -12.61 -14.43 -2.93
C VAL A 437 -12.52 -14.67 -4.42
N ASP A 438 -13.13 -13.77 -5.18
CA ASP A 438 -12.99 -13.75 -6.63
C ASP A 438 -11.66 -13.08 -6.99
N VAL A 439 -10.67 -13.87 -7.41
CA VAL A 439 -9.38 -13.32 -7.86
C VAL A 439 -9.37 -13.28 -9.38
N SER A 440 -9.16 -12.10 -9.94
CA SER A 440 -8.86 -11.91 -11.36
C SER A 440 -7.50 -12.54 -11.66
N SER A 441 -7.50 -13.69 -12.32
CA SER A 441 -6.25 -14.26 -12.83
C SER A 441 -5.73 -13.43 -14.01
N GLN A 442 -4.43 -13.54 -14.32
CA GLN A 442 -3.83 -12.90 -15.50
C GLN A 442 -4.48 -13.30 -16.84
N THR A 443 -5.36 -14.31 -16.85
CA THR A 443 -6.12 -14.76 -18.01
C THR A 443 -7.54 -14.16 -18.10
N GLY A 444 -7.91 -13.27 -17.17
CA GLY A 444 -9.26 -12.69 -17.08
C GLY A 444 -10.33 -13.67 -16.58
N SER A 445 -9.95 -14.92 -16.26
CA SER A 445 -10.82 -15.83 -15.54
C SER A 445 -10.87 -15.43 -14.07
N VAL A 446 -12.09 -15.29 -13.54
CA VAL A 446 -12.31 -15.19 -12.10
C VAL A 446 -12.22 -16.60 -11.54
N THR A 447 -11.16 -16.87 -10.79
CA THR A 447 -11.02 -18.14 -10.07
C THR A 447 -11.42 -17.92 -8.62
N PRO A 448 -12.38 -18.69 -8.07
CA PRO A 448 -12.69 -18.63 -6.66
C PRO A 448 -11.46 -19.14 -5.90
N HIS A 449 -10.95 -18.32 -5.00
CA HIS A 449 -9.82 -18.63 -4.16
C HIS A 449 -10.27 -18.58 -2.69
N ILE A 450 -9.77 -19.49 -1.86
CA ILE A 450 -10.17 -19.60 -0.46
C ILE A 450 -9.02 -19.15 0.41
N ARG A 451 -9.26 -18.13 1.24
CA ARG A 451 -8.29 -17.65 2.22
C ARG A 451 -8.95 -17.24 3.53
N ARG A 452 -8.13 -16.93 4.53
CA ARG A 452 -8.58 -16.43 5.83
C ARG A 452 -9.38 -15.14 5.63
N ARG A 453 -10.51 -15.02 6.32
CA ARG A 453 -11.31 -13.80 6.37
C ARG A 453 -10.50 -12.68 7.03
N THR A 454 -10.33 -11.59 6.30
CA THR A 454 -9.73 -10.37 6.83
C THR A 454 -10.75 -9.58 7.65
N VAL A 455 -10.27 -8.56 8.36
CA VAL A 455 -11.11 -7.64 9.13
C VAL A 455 -11.08 -6.26 8.51
N GLY A 456 -12.20 -5.54 8.59
CA GLY A 456 -12.27 -4.14 8.21
C GLY A 456 -11.66 -3.24 9.28
N VAL A 457 -11.28 -2.04 8.90
CA VAL A 457 -10.64 -1.05 9.76
C VAL A 457 -11.34 0.29 9.59
N ILE A 458 -11.61 0.95 10.71
CA ILE A 458 -12.09 2.34 10.76
C ILE A 458 -11.17 3.12 11.69
N ASP A 459 -10.60 4.21 11.20
CA ASP A 459 -9.76 5.09 12.00
C ASP A 459 -10.33 6.50 11.97
N MET A 460 -10.70 7.02 13.14
CA MET A 460 -11.16 8.41 13.29
C MET A 460 -10.08 9.22 13.97
N GLY A 461 -9.27 9.90 13.17
CA GLY A 461 -8.28 10.84 13.65
C GLY A 461 -8.88 12.20 14.05
N GLY A 462 -8.00 13.18 14.27
CA GLY A 462 -8.43 14.54 14.57
C GLY A 462 -8.98 15.30 13.35
N GLY A 463 -8.38 15.11 12.17
CA GLY A 463 -8.68 15.88 10.96
C GLY A 463 -9.59 15.17 9.95
N SER A 464 -9.47 13.86 9.85
CA SER A 464 -10.19 13.00 8.90
C SER A 464 -10.58 11.68 9.57
N MET A 465 -11.43 10.93 8.88
CA MET A 465 -11.73 9.53 9.19
C MET A 465 -11.53 8.68 7.95
N GLN A 466 -11.07 7.44 8.13
CA GLN A 466 -10.85 6.46 7.08
C GLN A 466 -11.63 5.18 7.39
N ILE A 467 -12.11 4.52 6.35
CA ILE A 467 -12.64 3.15 6.41
C ILE A 467 -12.00 2.33 5.30
N ALA A 468 -11.59 1.10 5.62
CA ALA A 468 -11.02 0.16 4.68
C ALA A 468 -11.48 -1.28 4.98
N PHE A 469 -11.97 -2.01 3.99
CA PHE A 469 -12.32 -3.42 4.15
C PHE A 469 -12.21 -4.18 2.82
N GLU A 470 -11.97 -5.48 2.91
CA GLU A 470 -11.86 -6.35 1.75
C GLU A 470 -13.22 -6.57 1.08
N VAL A 471 -13.23 -6.48 -0.24
CA VAL A 471 -14.38 -6.79 -1.08
C VAL A 471 -14.16 -8.16 -1.70
N THR A 472 -14.86 -9.17 -1.19
CA THR A 472 -14.59 -10.58 -1.53
C THR A 472 -15.27 -11.05 -2.82
N LYS A 473 -16.35 -10.40 -3.25
CA LYS A 473 -17.05 -10.73 -4.49
C LYS A 473 -16.70 -9.70 -5.55
N SER A 474 -16.44 -10.15 -6.77
CA SER A 474 -16.20 -9.26 -7.91
C SER A 474 -17.37 -8.30 -8.06
N VAL A 475 -17.14 -7.03 -7.75
CA VAL A 475 -18.12 -5.98 -8.04
C VAL A 475 -18.16 -5.81 -9.55
N LYS A 476 -19.27 -6.19 -10.18
CA LYS A 476 -19.48 -5.96 -11.60
C LYS A 476 -19.64 -4.46 -11.83
N PHE A 477 -18.56 -3.80 -12.23
CA PHE A 477 -18.59 -2.40 -12.63
C PHE A 477 -19.19 -2.31 -14.05
N ASP A 478 -20.18 -1.45 -14.24
CA ASP A 478 -20.67 -1.13 -15.57
C ASP A 478 -19.68 -0.14 -16.19
N PHE A 479 -18.78 -0.67 -17.02
CA PHE A 479 -17.61 0.04 -17.58
C PHE A 479 -17.95 1.18 -18.55
N THR A 480 -19.23 1.55 -18.67
CA THR A 480 -19.73 2.60 -19.56
C THR A 480 -19.68 4.01 -18.97
N LYS A 481 -19.39 4.17 -17.67
CA LYS A 481 -19.23 5.47 -17.00
C LYS A 481 -17.91 5.55 -16.24
N GLU A 482 -17.32 6.73 -16.15
CA GLU A 482 -16.20 7.06 -15.26
C GLU A 482 -16.62 6.81 -13.81
N ASP A 483 -16.45 5.55 -13.38
CA ASP A 483 -17.02 5.06 -12.14
C ASP A 483 -16.21 5.54 -10.95
N LEU A 484 -16.76 6.53 -10.20
CA LEU A 484 -16.31 6.99 -8.87
C LEU A 484 -15.96 5.83 -7.91
N ALA A 485 -16.57 4.66 -8.12
CA ALA A 485 -16.26 3.46 -7.37
C ALA A 485 -14.82 2.95 -7.58
N LYS A 486 -14.21 3.13 -8.75
CA LYS A 486 -12.84 2.69 -9.02
C LYS A 486 -11.81 3.44 -8.16
N ASP A 487 -12.00 4.75 -7.97
CA ASP A 487 -11.10 5.54 -7.14
C ASP A 487 -11.15 5.14 -5.66
N LEU A 488 -12.28 4.59 -5.23
CA LEU A 488 -12.50 4.05 -3.89
C LEU A 488 -12.06 2.59 -3.73
N MET A 489 -11.59 1.94 -4.80
CA MET A 489 -11.12 0.55 -4.76
C MET A 489 -9.59 0.51 -4.86
N ALA A 490 -8.92 -0.19 -3.96
CA ALA A 490 -7.48 -0.43 -4.00
C ALA A 490 -7.22 -1.91 -4.32
N GLU A 491 -6.46 -2.18 -5.37
CA GLU A 491 -6.00 -3.53 -5.69
C GLU A 491 -4.48 -3.56 -5.53
N PHE A 492 -3.98 -4.52 -4.76
CA PHE A 492 -2.55 -4.68 -4.51
C PHE A 492 -2.21 -6.11 -4.13
N ASN A 493 -0.95 -6.47 -4.36
CA ASN A 493 -0.39 -7.76 -3.97
C ASN A 493 0.63 -7.55 -2.84
N LEU A 494 0.53 -8.31 -1.75
CA LEU A 494 1.49 -8.26 -0.64
C LEU A 494 2.64 -9.27 -0.76
N GLY A 495 2.47 -10.34 -1.56
CA GLY A 495 3.50 -11.34 -1.79
C GLY A 495 4.70 -10.75 -2.52
N CYS A 496 5.86 -11.39 -2.47
CA CYS A 496 7.06 -10.88 -3.15
C CYS A 496 7.00 -11.06 -4.68
N ARG A 497 6.14 -11.96 -5.17
CA ARG A 497 5.92 -12.26 -6.60
C ARG A 497 4.60 -11.69 -7.08
N SER A 498 4.59 -11.03 -8.23
CA SER A 498 3.38 -10.38 -8.78
C SER A 498 2.24 -11.34 -9.16
N PHE A 499 2.52 -12.63 -9.27
CA PHE A 499 1.55 -13.68 -9.59
C PHE A 499 1.06 -14.47 -8.37
N ASP A 500 1.44 -14.06 -7.16
CA ASP A 500 0.92 -14.64 -5.92
C ASP A 500 -0.57 -14.28 -5.75
N LEU A 501 -1.45 -15.26 -5.95
CA LEU A 501 -2.90 -15.04 -5.87
C LEU A 501 -3.40 -14.96 -4.42
N ASP A 502 -2.70 -15.60 -3.49
CA ASP A 502 -3.12 -15.71 -2.09
C ASP A 502 -3.03 -14.35 -1.39
N HIS A 503 -2.05 -13.55 -1.80
CA HIS A 503 -1.81 -12.20 -1.31
C HIS A 503 -2.35 -11.07 -2.20
N ASN A 504 -3.20 -11.37 -3.19
CA ASN A 504 -3.84 -10.33 -4.01
C ASN A 504 -5.15 -9.85 -3.35
N TYR A 505 -5.22 -8.60 -2.92
CA TYR A 505 -6.37 -8.05 -2.20
C TYR A 505 -7.02 -6.92 -2.97
N GLN A 506 -8.35 -6.91 -2.95
CA GLN A 506 -9.17 -5.80 -3.40
C GLN A 506 -9.89 -5.19 -2.20
N LEU A 507 -9.60 -3.94 -1.89
CA LEU A 507 -10.19 -3.21 -0.77
C LEU A 507 -11.10 -2.10 -1.25
N TYR A 508 -12.25 -1.95 -0.62
CA TYR A 508 -12.94 -0.66 -0.58
C TYR A 508 -12.23 0.22 0.45
N VAL A 509 -11.89 1.44 0.06
CA VAL A 509 -11.24 2.43 0.90
C VAL A 509 -11.85 3.80 0.66
N SER A 510 -12.30 4.44 1.73
CA SER A 510 -12.81 5.81 1.69
C SER A 510 -12.21 6.67 2.79
N THR A 511 -12.06 7.96 2.49
CA THR A 511 -11.56 8.96 3.43
C THR A 511 -12.52 10.15 3.48
N PHE A 512 -12.91 10.52 4.69
CA PHE A 512 -13.80 11.64 4.97
C PHE A 512 -12.99 12.77 5.61
N LEU A 513 -12.51 13.70 4.79
CA LEU A 513 -11.82 14.90 5.29
C LEU A 513 -12.82 15.81 6.03
N GLY A 514 -12.44 16.31 7.20
CA GLY A 514 -13.33 17.12 8.04
C GLY A 514 -14.23 16.31 8.99
N PHE A 515 -14.21 14.97 8.90
CA PHE A 515 -14.99 14.06 9.74
C PHE A 515 -14.20 13.49 10.93
N GLY A 516 -12.92 13.82 11.04
CA GLY A 516 -12.16 13.57 12.27
C GLY A 516 -12.76 14.38 13.43
N ALA A 517 -12.65 13.88 14.66
CA ALA A 517 -13.42 14.41 15.80
C ALA A 517 -13.16 15.90 16.07
N ASN A 518 -11.92 16.39 15.92
CA ASN A 518 -11.59 17.80 16.16
C ASN A 518 -12.10 18.70 15.02
N SER A 519 -12.00 18.25 13.77
CA SER A 519 -12.57 18.97 12.63
C SER A 519 -14.10 19.01 12.69
N ALA A 520 -14.75 17.91 13.09
CA ALA A 520 -16.18 17.87 13.32
C ALA A 520 -16.60 18.83 14.44
N ARG A 521 -15.83 18.90 15.54
CA ARG A 521 -16.08 19.85 16.63
C ARG A 521 -16.03 21.30 16.16
N ARG A 522 -15.02 21.66 15.35
CA ARG A 522 -14.90 23.02 14.80
C ARG A 522 -16.09 23.38 13.90
N ARG A 523 -16.47 22.50 12.98
CA ARG A 523 -17.65 22.71 12.12
C ARG A 523 -18.94 22.85 12.93
N TYR A 524 -19.05 22.10 14.02
CA TYR A 524 -20.21 22.18 14.91
C TYR A 524 -20.26 23.51 15.68
N GLU A 525 -19.13 23.97 16.20
CA GLU A 525 -19.02 25.29 16.85
C GLU A 525 -19.38 26.43 15.88
N GLU A 526 -18.89 26.36 14.63
CA GLU A 526 -19.23 27.31 13.57
C GLU A 526 -20.75 27.30 13.26
N MET A 527 -21.36 26.12 13.19
CA MET A 527 -22.80 25.98 12.97
C MET A 527 -23.62 26.58 14.12
N LEU A 528 -23.24 26.33 15.38
CA LEU A 528 -23.90 26.91 16.55
C LEU A 528 -23.80 28.44 16.60
N LEU A 529 -22.66 29.01 16.17
CA LEU A 529 -22.46 30.46 16.13
C LEU A 529 -23.29 31.12 15.01
N ASN A 530 -23.47 30.43 13.88
CA ASN A 530 -24.25 30.93 12.74
C ASN A 530 -25.77 30.81 12.96
N ASP A 531 -26.21 29.81 13.73
CA ASP A 531 -27.63 29.61 14.09
C ASP A 531 -28.12 30.58 15.19
N GLY A 532 -27.21 31.30 15.85
CA GLY A 532 -27.53 32.26 16.90
C GLY A 532 -28.44 33.39 16.40
N THR A 533 -29.58 33.60 17.06
CA THR A 533 -30.56 34.65 16.68
C THR A 533 -30.02 36.07 16.86
N ASN A 534 -28.94 36.25 17.63
CA ASN A 534 -28.25 37.52 17.85
C ASN A 534 -26.79 37.39 17.43
N SER A 535 -26.33 38.28 16.54
CA SER A 535 -24.96 38.29 16.01
C SER A 535 -23.84 38.55 17.04
N SER A 536 -24.19 38.86 18.30
CA SER A 536 -23.25 39.04 19.43
C SER A 536 -23.21 37.87 20.42
N GLN A 537 -24.10 36.88 20.31
CA GLN A 537 -24.14 35.74 21.23
C GLN A 537 -22.89 34.86 21.07
N GLY A 538 -22.32 34.41 22.18
CA GLY A 538 -21.10 33.60 22.20
C GLY A 538 -19.80 34.39 22.22
N PHE A 539 -19.80 35.71 21.99
CA PHE A 539 -18.60 36.55 22.09
C PHE A 539 -18.43 37.22 23.46
N ASP A 540 -19.47 37.16 24.30
CA ASP A 540 -19.43 37.57 25.70
C ASP A 540 -19.62 36.33 26.60
N LYS A 541 -18.82 36.24 27.66
CA LYS A 541 -18.94 35.21 28.69
C LYS A 541 -20.30 35.24 29.39
N LEU A 542 -20.96 36.40 29.46
CA LEU A 542 -22.29 36.56 30.06
C LEU A 542 -23.42 36.09 29.14
N SER A 543 -23.15 35.92 27.84
CA SER A 543 -24.12 35.46 26.84
C SER A 543 -23.54 34.28 26.03
N PRO A 544 -23.23 33.14 26.68
CA PRO A 544 -22.67 31.99 26.01
C PRO A 544 -23.72 31.30 25.12
N VAL A 545 -23.26 30.63 24.05
CA VAL A 545 -24.12 29.83 23.19
C VAL A 545 -24.46 28.49 23.87
N PRO A 546 -25.75 28.10 23.98
CA PRO A 546 -26.13 26.79 24.51
C PRO A 546 -25.63 25.64 23.62
N ASP A 547 -24.90 24.70 24.20
CA ASP A 547 -24.33 23.53 23.51
C ASP A 547 -24.79 22.22 24.19
N PRO A 548 -25.69 21.44 23.58
CA PRO A 548 -26.13 20.15 24.14
C PRO A 548 -25.03 19.08 24.15
N CYS A 549 -23.98 19.25 23.36
CA CYS A 549 -22.86 18.33 23.24
C CYS A 549 -21.75 18.56 24.29
N LEU A 550 -21.90 19.51 25.20
CA LEU A 550 -21.02 19.71 26.35
C LEU A 550 -21.68 19.22 27.66
N PRO A 551 -20.90 18.76 28.65
CA PRO A 551 -21.43 18.39 29.97
C PRO A 551 -22.28 19.48 30.61
N LEU A 552 -23.33 19.08 31.34
CA LEU A 552 -24.29 20.00 31.95
C LEU A 552 -23.60 21.06 32.84
N GLY A 553 -23.79 22.34 32.49
CA GLY A 553 -23.26 23.49 33.24
C GLY A 553 -21.78 23.79 32.99
N LEU A 554 -21.11 23.13 32.05
CA LEU A 554 -19.73 23.48 31.67
C LEU A 554 -19.72 24.79 30.87
N LEU A 555 -19.00 25.80 31.36
CA LEU A 555 -18.63 26.97 30.57
C LEU A 555 -17.34 26.67 29.80
N TYR A 556 -17.46 26.52 28.48
CA TYR A 556 -16.35 26.16 27.59
C TYR A 556 -15.91 27.38 26.77
N THR A 557 -14.60 27.58 26.66
CA THR A 557 -14.02 28.64 25.83
C THR A 557 -13.26 28.02 24.68
N SER A 558 -13.64 28.39 23.46
CA SER A 558 -12.92 28.04 22.24
C SER A 558 -12.15 29.26 21.73
N ALA A 559 -10.99 29.05 21.13
CA ALA A 559 -10.21 30.09 20.48
C ALA A 559 -10.17 29.79 18.98
N THR A 560 -10.72 30.67 18.16
CA THR A 560 -10.63 30.54 16.70
C THR A 560 -9.26 30.99 16.21
N ASN A 561 -8.90 30.63 14.98
CA ASN A 561 -7.66 31.08 14.34
C ASN A 561 -7.54 32.62 14.22
N THR A 562 -8.64 33.35 14.41
CA THR A 562 -8.71 34.82 14.38
C THR A 562 -8.45 35.49 15.74
N GLN A 563 -7.97 34.75 16.76
CA GLN A 563 -7.76 35.20 18.15
C GLN A 563 -9.02 35.63 18.91
N GLN A 564 -10.21 35.56 18.30
CA GLN A 564 -11.47 35.87 18.97
C GLN A 564 -11.91 34.68 19.84
N LYS A 565 -12.18 34.93 21.12
CA LYS A 565 -12.66 33.90 22.05
C LYS A 565 -14.17 33.76 21.92
N THR A 566 -14.64 32.51 21.87
CA THR A 566 -16.07 32.17 21.90
C THR A 566 -16.41 31.36 23.13
N PHE A 567 -17.61 31.56 23.67
CA PHE A 567 -18.09 31.00 24.93
C PHE A 567 -19.35 30.16 24.71
N PHE A 568 -19.34 28.94 25.23
CA PHE A 568 -20.43 27.98 25.15
C PHE A 568 -20.83 27.50 26.54
N ILE A 569 -22.10 27.21 26.76
CA ILE A 569 -22.63 26.64 28.01
C ILE A 569 -23.25 25.27 27.75
N GLY A 570 -22.78 24.26 28.47
CA GLY A 570 -23.21 22.88 28.26
C GLY A 570 -24.60 22.59 28.80
N LEU A 571 -25.46 21.96 27.97
CA LEU A 571 -26.79 21.51 28.39
C LEU A 571 -26.82 20.03 28.81
N GLY A 572 -25.79 19.24 28.45
CA GLY A 572 -25.68 17.84 28.85
C GLY A 572 -26.73 16.90 28.25
N ASP A 573 -27.35 17.27 27.13
CA ASP A 573 -28.38 16.48 26.45
C ASP A 573 -27.78 15.69 25.28
N TYR A 574 -27.40 14.44 25.55
CA TYR A 574 -26.81 13.55 24.55
C TYR A 574 -27.74 13.26 23.35
N ALA A 575 -29.05 13.17 23.58
CA ALA A 575 -30.00 12.88 22.51
C ALA A 575 -30.17 14.10 21.58
N LEU A 576 -30.29 15.30 22.15
CA LEU A 576 -30.30 16.53 21.38
C LEU A 576 -28.96 16.78 20.68
N CYS A 577 -27.84 16.47 21.34
CA CYS A 577 -26.52 16.53 20.72
C CYS A 577 -26.45 15.68 19.45
N ARG A 578 -26.85 14.40 19.50
CA ARG A 578 -26.88 13.54 18.30
C ARG A 578 -27.76 14.10 17.20
N ARG A 579 -28.94 14.65 17.52
CA ARG A 579 -29.82 15.31 16.54
C ARG A 579 -29.15 16.52 15.89
N ASN A 580 -28.53 17.39 16.69
CA ASN A 580 -27.88 18.60 16.19
C ASN A 580 -26.62 18.28 15.37
N LEU A 581 -25.96 17.14 15.63
CA LEU A 581 -24.79 16.71 14.84
C LEU A 581 -25.19 16.02 13.52
N PHE A 582 -26.42 15.51 13.39
CA PHE A 582 -26.87 14.77 12.20
C PHE A 582 -26.62 15.51 10.87
N PRO A 583 -26.90 16.82 10.73
CA PRO A 583 -26.63 17.56 9.49
C PRO A 583 -25.16 17.54 9.07
N LEU A 584 -24.21 17.47 10.02
CA LEU A 584 -22.76 17.46 9.72
C LEU A 584 -22.28 16.18 9.04
N LEU A 585 -23.08 15.10 9.06
CA LEU A 585 -22.81 13.89 8.29
C LEU A 585 -23.02 14.09 6.78
N ASN A 586 -23.83 15.08 6.41
CA ASN A 586 -24.12 15.44 5.02
C ASN A 586 -24.62 14.23 4.19
N VAL A 587 -25.51 13.42 4.78
CA VAL A 587 -26.07 12.20 4.17
C VAL A 587 -27.20 12.48 3.15
N THR A 588 -27.65 13.73 3.07
CA THR A 588 -28.69 14.18 2.11
C THR A 588 -28.11 14.57 0.75
N VAL A 589 -26.78 14.66 0.62
CA VAL A 589 -26.12 14.92 -0.66
C VAL A 589 -26.52 13.86 -1.69
N PRO A 590 -26.88 14.26 -2.93
CA PRO A 590 -27.26 13.32 -3.98
C PRO A 590 -26.21 12.22 -4.19
N CYS A 591 -26.66 10.98 -4.05
CA CYS A 591 -25.81 9.80 -4.24
C CYS A 591 -25.70 9.50 -5.73
N GLN A 592 -24.50 9.69 -6.30
CA GLN A 592 -24.25 9.42 -7.72
C GLN A 592 -24.38 7.92 -8.05
N LYS A 593 -23.97 7.04 -7.11
CA LYS A 593 -24.04 5.58 -7.24
C LYS A 593 -24.39 4.96 -5.90
N LYS A 594 -25.58 4.35 -5.80
CA LYS A 594 -26.03 3.67 -4.59
C LYS A 594 -25.29 2.32 -4.40
N PRO A 595 -25.04 1.89 -3.15
CA PRO A 595 -25.31 2.59 -1.90
C PRO A 595 -24.27 3.68 -1.61
N CYS A 596 -24.66 4.70 -0.85
CA CYS A 596 -23.76 5.76 -0.38
C CYS A 596 -23.78 5.89 1.15
N SER A 597 -22.71 6.45 1.68
CA SER A 597 -22.55 6.82 3.09
C SER A 597 -22.63 8.34 3.27
N MET A 598 -21.66 8.95 3.96
CA MET A 598 -21.58 10.39 4.18
C MET A 598 -21.11 11.12 2.91
N ASN A 599 -21.49 12.40 2.78
CA ASN A 599 -21.17 13.25 1.61
C ASN A 599 -21.61 12.67 0.25
N GLY A 600 -22.58 11.74 0.21
CA GLY A 600 -22.98 11.08 -1.04
C GLY A 600 -21.88 10.20 -1.65
N ILE A 601 -20.86 9.81 -0.87
CA ILE A 601 -19.76 8.96 -1.31
C ILE A 601 -20.25 7.51 -1.37
N TYR A 602 -20.03 6.84 -2.52
CA TYR A 602 -20.31 5.42 -2.71
C TYR A 602 -19.67 4.59 -1.59
N GLN A 603 -20.42 3.64 -1.03
CA GLN A 603 -19.94 2.66 -0.07
C GLN A 603 -20.25 1.26 -0.60
N SER A 604 -19.22 0.40 -0.66
CA SER A 604 -19.43 -1.00 -1.01
C SER A 604 -20.27 -1.69 0.06
N ASP A 605 -21.07 -2.69 -0.35
CA ASP A 605 -21.94 -3.41 0.57
C ASP A 605 -21.12 -4.20 1.60
N ILE A 606 -21.42 -3.98 2.88
CA ILE A 606 -20.80 -4.70 3.99
C ILE A 606 -21.68 -5.89 4.35
N ASN A 607 -21.13 -7.10 4.28
CA ASN A 607 -21.82 -8.28 4.80
C ASN A 607 -21.72 -8.30 6.33
N PHE A 608 -22.62 -7.60 7.02
CA PHE A 608 -22.63 -7.51 8.49
C PHE A 608 -22.78 -8.85 9.22
N HIS A 609 -23.26 -9.91 8.56
CA HIS A 609 -23.32 -11.26 9.16
C HIS A 609 -21.98 -12.00 9.10
N ASN A 610 -21.12 -11.65 8.15
CA ASN A 610 -19.84 -12.31 7.92
C ASN A 610 -18.69 -11.29 7.79
N SER A 611 -18.66 -10.30 8.68
CA SER A 611 -17.59 -9.31 8.75
C SER A 611 -17.26 -8.97 10.19
N GLU A 612 -16.04 -8.49 10.40
CA GLU A 612 -15.52 -8.00 11.66
C GLU A 612 -14.78 -6.69 11.39
N PHE A 613 -14.92 -5.70 12.27
CA PHE A 613 -14.30 -4.39 12.12
C PHE A 613 -13.57 -3.94 13.38
N TYR A 614 -12.42 -3.29 13.20
CA TYR A 614 -11.66 -2.66 14.26
C TYR A 614 -11.70 -1.13 14.15
N GLY A 615 -12.05 -0.47 15.25
CA GLY A 615 -12.12 0.98 15.40
C GLY A 615 -10.94 1.54 16.20
N PHE A 616 -10.15 2.40 15.57
CA PHE A 616 -8.96 3.03 16.16
C PHE A 616 -9.19 4.50 16.52
N SER A 617 -8.21 5.08 17.22
CA SER A 617 -8.17 6.49 17.60
C SER A 617 -9.43 6.91 18.36
N GLU A 618 -10.27 7.81 17.83
CA GLU A 618 -11.43 8.33 18.56
C GLU A 618 -12.51 7.29 18.85
N PHE A 619 -12.55 6.17 18.11
CA PHE A 619 -13.37 5.02 18.52
C PHE A 619 -12.92 4.47 19.87
N TRP A 620 -11.60 4.40 20.10
CA TRP A 620 -11.01 3.89 21.34
C TRP A 620 -11.08 4.93 22.45
N TYR A 621 -10.61 6.15 22.18
CA TYR A 621 -10.55 7.19 23.21
C TYR A 621 -11.95 7.54 23.76
N SER A 622 -12.98 7.53 22.91
CA SER A 622 -14.35 7.80 23.34
C SER A 622 -14.98 6.66 24.16
N MET A 623 -14.47 5.43 24.04
CA MET A 623 -14.94 4.28 24.83
C MET A 623 -14.09 4.03 26.08
N GLU A 624 -12.80 4.33 26.04
CA GLU A 624 -11.85 3.93 27.09
C GLU A 624 -11.49 5.07 28.05
N ASP A 625 -11.10 6.25 27.57
CA ASP A 625 -10.43 7.27 28.40
C ASP A 625 -11.28 7.67 29.62
N VAL A 626 -12.59 7.80 29.41
CA VAL A 626 -13.57 8.20 30.42
C VAL A 626 -14.49 7.05 30.82
N TYR A 627 -15.02 6.30 29.85
CA TYR A 627 -16.06 5.29 30.11
C TYR A 627 -15.51 3.92 30.54
N ARG A 628 -14.25 3.60 30.21
CA ARG A 628 -13.58 2.32 30.55
C ARG A 628 -14.33 1.09 30.04
N ILE A 629 -14.89 1.20 28.84
CA ILE A 629 -15.62 0.12 28.15
C ILE A 629 -15.00 -0.21 26.79
N GLY A 630 -13.71 0.09 26.58
CA GLY A 630 -13.01 -0.27 25.35
C GLY A 630 -13.09 -1.77 25.03
N GLY A 631 -12.89 -2.14 23.77
CA GLY A 631 -13.08 -3.50 23.26
C GLY A 631 -14.40 -3.65 22.51
N HIS A 632 -15.20 -4.66 22.84
CA HIS A 632 -16.46 -4.95 22.13
C HIS A 632 -17.45 -3.79 22.24
N TYR A 633 -17.85 -3.23 21.11
CA TYR A 633 -18.82 -2.15 21.07
C TYR A 633 -20.25 -2.67 21.19
N ASN A 634 -21.02 -2.02 22.06
CA ASN A 634 -22.45 -2.23 22.23
C ASN A 634 -23.16 -0.87 22.27
N ALA A 635 -23.96 -0.58 21.24
CA ALA A 635 -24.62 0.70 21.07
C ALA A 635 -25.53 1.10 22.25
N ASP A 636 -26.23 0.13 22.86
CA ASP A 636 -27.19 0.40 23.95
C ASP A 636 -26.46 0.74 25.26
N ILE A 637 -25.39 0.00 25.55
CA ILE A 637 -24.53 0.27 26.70
C ILE A 637 -23.83 1.63 26.52
N PHE A 638 -23.30 1.88 25.32
CA PHE A 638 -22.58 3.11 25.00
C PHE A 638 -23.47 4.35 25.12
N ASP A 639 -24.69 4.31 24.57
CA ASP A 639 -25.65 5.42 24.68
C ASP A 639 -26.11 5.63 26.12
N LYS A 640 -26.39 4.56 26.88
CA LYS A 640 -26.78 4.66 28.31
C LYS A 640 -25.71 5.34 29.15
N ILE A 641 -24.45 4.97 28.98
CA ILE A 641 -23.33 5.60 29.69
C ILE A 641 -23.16 7.05 29.25
N SER A 642 -23.28 7.33 27.95
CA SER A 642 -23.16 8.69 27.43
C SER A 642 -24.24 9.62 27.96
N ILE A 643 -25.51 9.18 28.00
CA ILE A 643 -26.61 9.93 28.60
C ILE A 643 -26.31 10.26 30.07
N LYS A 644 -25.88 9.27 30.86
CA LYS A 644 -25.54 9.48 32.27
C LYS A 644 -24.37 10.44 32.46
N HIS A 645 -23.32 10.28 31.67
CA HIS A 645 -22.14 11.14 31.76
C HIS A 645 -22.49 12.60 31.41
N CYS A 646 -23.19 12.82 30.30
CA CYS A 646 -23.49 14.17 29.82
C CYS A 646 -24.46 14.93 30.70
N SER A 647 -25.45 14.24 31.27
CA SER A 647 -26.41 14.83 32.23
C SER A 647 -25.81 15.07 33.62
N THR A 648 -24.59 14.58 33.90
CA THR A 648 -23.90 14.87 35.16
C THR A 648 -23.36 16.30 35.13
N ARG A 649 -23.65 17.08 36.18
CA ARG A 649 -23.16 18.48 36.31
C ARG A 649 -21.63 18.53 36.24
N TRP A 650 -21.09 19.50 35.50
CA TRP A 650 -19.66 19.70 35.32
C TRP A 650 -18.88 19.75 36.63
N ALA A 651 -19.39 20.47 37.64
CA ALA A 651 -18.74 20.55 38.96
C ALA A 651 -18.48 19.16 39.57
N LYS A 652 -19.37 18.18 39.32
CA LYS A 652 -19.20 16.82 39.81
C LYS A 652 -18.19 16.02 38.99
N LEU A 653 -18.22 16.18 37.66
CA LEU A 653 -17.23 15.56 36.77
C LEU A 653 -15.81 16.07 37.06
N GLU A 654 -15.69 17.37 37.31
CA GLU A 654 -14.44 18.03 37.69
C GLU A 654 -13.94 17.53 39.07
N GLU A 655 -14.82 17.41 40.06
CA GLU A 655 -14.48 16.79 41.35
C GLU A 655 -13.92 15.37 41.18
N TRP A 656 -14.58 14.54 40.36
CA TRP A 656 -14.14 13.18 40.06
C TRP A 656 -12.80 13.13 39.31
N PHE A 657 -12.59 14.07 38.39
CA PHE A 657 -11.32 14.23 37.69
C PHE A 657 -10.18 14.59 38.64
N LEU A 658 -10.39 15.57 39.54
CA LEU A 658 -9.42 15.96 40.57
C LEU A 658 -9.11 14.81 41.53
N LYS A 659 -10.08 13.93 41.79
CA LYS A 659 -9.92 12.66 42.53
C LYS A 659 -9.26 11.54 41.71
N LYS A 660 -8.76 11.82 40.50
CA LYS A 660 -8.09 10.87 39.60
C LYS A 660 -8.95 9.65 39.22
N LEU A 661 -10.28 9.80 39.19
CA LEU A 661 -11.18 8.73 38.75
C LEU A 661 -11.14 8.50 37.22
N TYR A 662 -10.52 9.41 36.46
CA TYR A 662 -10.31 9.29 35.02
C TYR A 662 -8.82 9.31 34.65
N PRO A 663 -8.03 8.30 35.06
CA PRO A 663 -6.57 8.35 34.99
C PRO A 663 -5.99 8.32 33.55
N LYS A 664 -6.80 7.99 32.54
CA LYS A 664 -6.39 7.98 31.12
C LYS A 664 -6.85 9.23 30.34
N SER A 665 -7.66 10.11 30.94
CA SER A 665 -8.16 11.31 30.28
C SER A 665 -7.40 12.55 30.75
N ASP A 666 -7.20 13.51 29.85
CA ASP A 666 -6.92 14.88 30.24
C ASP A 666 -8.23 15.69 30.40
N ILE A 667 -8.11 16.93 30.89
CA ILE A 667 -9.28 17.79 31.12
C ILE A 667 -10.03 18.11 29.82
N LEU A 668 -9.34 18.18 28.68
CA LEU A 668 -9.97 18.49 27.39
C LEU A 668 -10.78 17.31 26.88
N ARG A 669 -10.27 16.08 27.01
CA ARG A 669 -11.00 14.84 26.76
C ARG A 669 -12.27 14.79 27.60
N LEU A 670 -12.19 15.11 28.89
CA LEU A 670 -13.38 15.12 29.76
C LEU A 670 -14.41 16.17 29.31
N LYS A 671 -13.97 17.39 28.98
CA LYS A 671 -14.85 18.47 28.49
C LYS A 671 -15.57 18.12 27.19
N LEU A 672 -14.89 17.44 26.26
CA LEU A 672 -15.41 17.13 24.92
C LEU A 672 -15.96 15.71 24.76
N GLN A 673 -15.99 14.92 25.84
CA GLN A 673 -16.39 13.52 25.81
C GLN A 673 -17.81 13.33 25.25
N CYS A 674 -18.76 14.18 25.64
CA CYS A 674 -20.14 14.14 25.16
C CYS A 674 -20.25 14.32 23.65
N PHE A 675 -19.61 15.36 23.11
CA PHE A 675 -19.52 15.60 21.68
C PHE A 675 -18.89 14.42 20.95
N LYS A 676 -17.72 13.96 21.40
CA LYS A 676 -16.95 12.92 20.70
C LYS A 676 -17.66 11.56 20.72
N ALA A 677 -18.30 11.21 21.83
CA ALA A 677 -19.13 10.01 21.94
C ALA A 677 -20.33 10.06 20.98
N ALA A 678 -21.04 11.19 20.95
CA ALA A 678 -22.18 11.38 20.06
C ALA A 678 -21.77 11.32 18.59
N TRP A 679 -20.66 11.99 18.23
CA TRP A 679 -20.11 11.98 16.87
C TRP A 679 -19.67 10.58 16.43
N MET A 680 -18.96 9.84 17.29
CA MET A 680 -18.55 8.45 17.03
C MET A 680 -19.74 7.53 16.75
N SER A 681 -20.76 7.57 17.62
CA SER A 681 -21.99 6.77 17.49
C SER A 681 -22.76 7.11 16.21
N LEU A 682 -22.90 8.40 15.92
CA LEU A 682 -23.59 8.93 14.74
C LEU A 682 -22.87 8.54 13.44
N VAL A 683 -21.54 8.70 13.38
CA VAL A 683 -20.77 8.33 12.20
C VAL A 683 -20.83 6.83 11.93
N LEU A 684 -20.76 6.00 12.97
CA LEU A 684 -20.82 4.53 12.83
C LEU A 684 -22.19 4.08 12.30
N HIS A 685 -23.27 4.50 12.95
CA HIS A 685 -24.61 3.98 12.67
C HIS A 685 -25.34 4.75 11.57
N ASP A 686 -25.33 6.07 11.64
CA ASP A 686 -26.09 6.93 10.74
C ASP A 686 -25.27 7.31 9.50
N GLY A 687 -23.95 7.41 9.63
CA GLY A 687 -23.02 7.68 8.51
C GLY A 687 -22.69 6.44 7.69
N LEU A 688 -21.99 5.47 8.32
CA LEU A 688 -21.48 4.25 7.69
C LEU A 688 -22.49 3.10 7.65
N LYS A 689 -23.69 3.31 8.22
CA LYS A 689 -24.83 2.38 8.17
C LYS A 689 -24.60 1.06 8.90
N PHE A 690 -23.72 1.03 9.91
CA PHE A 690 -23.58 -0.15 10.76
C PHE A 690 -24.87 -0.36 11.57
N PRO A 691 -25.49 -1.55 11.53
CA PRO A 691 -26.65 -1.84 12.36
C PRO A 691 -26.33 -1.63 13.84
N ARG A 692 -27.26 -1.05 14.61
CA ARG A 692 -27.08 -0.89 16.06
C ARG A 692 -26.96 -2.23 16.81
N THR A 693 -27.44 -3.30 16.20
CA THR A 693 -27.35 -4.68 16.69
C THR A 693 -26.02 -5.36 16.34
N TYR A 694 -25.15 -4.74 15.54
CA TYR A 694 -23.86 -5.31 15.15
C TYR A 694 -22.93 -5.47 16.37
N ARG A 695 -22.44 -6.68 16.62
CA ARG A 695 -21.61 -7.03 17.79
C ARG A 695 -20.14 -7.34 17.48
N HIS A 696 -19.75 -7.31 16.20
CA HIS A 696 -18.39 -7.63 15.75
C HIS A 696 -17.58 -6.36 15.43
N PHE A 697 -17.84 -5.27 16.16
CA PHE A 697 -17.04 -4.05 16.12
C PHE A 697 -16.20 -3.98 17.39
N TYR A 698 -14.88 -3.87 17.23
CA TYR A 698 -13.91 -3.87 18.31
C TYR A 698 -13.18 -2.55 18.31
N SER A 699 -13.30 -1.79 19.39
CA SER A 699 -12.48 -0.61 19.55
C SER A 699 -11.21 -0.94 20.32
N THR A 700 -10.05 -0.60 19.76
CA THR A 700 -8.75 -0.83 20.41
C THR A 700 -7.67 0.14 19.92
N GLN A 701 -6.62 0.29 20.73
CA GLN A 701 -5.35 0.90 20.32
C GLN A 701 -4.24 -0.13 20.13
N LYS A 702 -4.41 -1.34 20.71
CA LYS A 702 -3.45 -2.44 20.67
C LYS A 702 -4.11 -3.76 20.28
N ILE A 703 -3.42 -4.59 19.52
CA ILE A 703 -3.83 -5.97 19.24
C ILE A 703 -2.66 -6.86 19.68
N ASP A 704 -2.93 -7.86 20.52
CA ASP A 704 -1.93 -8.75 21.12
C ASP A 704 -0.75 -8.01 21.78
N GLY A 705 -1.05 -6.92 22.49
CA GLY A 705 -0.04 -6.08 23.15
C GLY A 705 0.82 -5.23 22.21
N LYS A 706 0.58 -5.28 20.89
CA LYS A 706 1.27 -4.49 19.86
C LYS A 706 0.44 -3.26 19.51
N ASP A 707 1.09 -2.10 19.42
CA ASP A 707 0.43 -0.89 18.93
C ASP A 707 0.04 -1.06 17.45
N VAL A 708 -1.23 -0.80 17.14
CA VAL A 708 -1.70 -0.87 15.76
C VAL A 708 -1.53 0.51 15.14
N GLN A 709 -0.62 0.61 14.17
CA GLN A 709 -0.34 1.85 13.47
C GLN A 709 -0.25 1.56 11.97
N TRP A 710 -0.84 2.42 11.15
CA TRP A 710 -0.75 2.32 9.69
C TRP A 710 0.72 2.34 9.20
N THR A 711 1.65 2.89 9.98
CA THR A 711 3.08 2.90 9.66
C THR A 711 3.67 1.49 9.51
N LEU A 712 3.19 0.50 10.26
CA LEU A 712 3.58 -0.90 10.08
C LEU A 712 3.14 -1.43 8.71
N GLY A 713 1.89 -1.18 8.32
CA GLY A 713 1.37 -1.61 7.03
C GLY A 713 2.03 -0.89 5.85
N ALA A 714 2.40 0.38 6.03
CA ALA A 714 3.19 1.13 5.05
C ALA A 714 4.56 0.48 4.84
N LEU A 715 5.23 0.07 5.93
CA LEU A 715 6.51 -0.60 5.87
C LEU A 715 6.38 -1.96 5.16
N ILE A 716 5.46 -2.82 5.61
CA ILE A 716 5.19 -4.14 4.98
C ILE A 716 4.95 -4.00 3.48
N HIS A 717 4.08 -3.06 3.08
CA HIS A 717 3.77 -2.83 1.68
C HIS A 717 4.99 -2.36 0.88
N ARG A 718 5.82 -1.48 1.45
CA ARG A 718 6.99 -0.92 0.75
C ARG A 718 8.19 -1.87 0.73
N THR A 719 8.28 -2.80 1.67
CA THR A 719 9.37 -3.78 1.77
C THR A 719 9.00 -5.17 1.25
N ARG A 720 7.83 -5.34 0.62
CA ARG A 720 7.34 -6.65 0.12
C ARG A 720 8.28 -7.38 -0.83
N TYR A 721 9.19 -6.67 -1.49
CA TYR A 721 10.14 -7.24 -2.45
C TYR A 721 11.46 -7.68 -1.81
N LEU A 722 11.79 -7.25 -0.58
CA LEU A 722 13.06 -7.61 0.05
C LEU A 722 13.29 -9.13 0.12
N PRO A 723 12.28 -9.98 0.41
CA PRO A 723 12.45 -11.43 0.41
C PRO A 723 12.96 -12.07 -0.88
N LEU A 724 12.85 -11.39 -2.04
CA LEU A 724 13.29 -11.95 -3.32
C LEU A 724 14.78 -12.33 -3.29
N ARG A 725 15.59 -11.53 -2.61
CA ARG A 725 17.03 -11.75 -2.47
C ARG A 725 17.35 -13.10 -1.83
N GLU A 726 16.70 -13.42 -0.71
CA GLU A 726 16.89 -14.70 -0.02
C GLU A 726 16.31 -15.88 -0.82
N ILE A 727 15.13 -15.69 -1.43
CA ILE A 727 14.44 -16.73 -2.21
C ILE A 727 15.26 -17.14 -3.44
N GLU A 728 15.86 -16.18 -4.14
CA GLU A 728 16.66 -16.43 -5.35
C GLU A 728 17.99 -17.10 -5.04
N GLN A 729 18.64 -16.73 -3.93
CA GLN A 729 19.89 -17.36 -3.47
C GLN A 729 19.72 -18.83 -3.07
N MET A 730 18.52 -19.24 -2.65
CA MET A 730 18.21 -20.62 -2.24
C MET A 730 17.70 -21.52 -3.39
N SER A 731 17.51 -20.98 -4.60
CA SER A 731 17.07 -21.75 -5.77
C SER A 731 18.15 -22.74 -6.27
N PRO A 732 17.89 -24.06 -6.40
CA PRO A 732 18.92 -25.06 -6.73
C PRO A 732 19.45 -25.04 -8.18
N HIS A 733 19.06 -24.11 -9.04
CA HIS A 733 19.45 -24.12 -10.47
C HIS A 733 20.02 -22.78 -10.93
N GLN A 734 21.24 -22.46 -10.49
CA GLN A 734 22.24 -21.66 -11.22
C GLN A 734 23.50 -21.46 -10.34
N LYS A 735 24.32 -22.51 -10.19
CA LYS A 735 25.72 -22.34 -9.77
C LYS A 735 26.62 -22.66 -10.96
N GLY A 736 26.75 -21.68 -11.87
CA GLY A 736 27.91 -21.59 -12.74
C GLY A 736 29.08 -21.04 -11.92
N HIS A 737 30.24 -21.69 -12.00
CA HIS A 737 31.46 -21.41 -11.25
C HIS A 737 31.76 -19.91 -11.02
N ALA A 738 31.76 -19.47 -9.76
CA ALA A 738 32.40 -18.23 -9.35
C ALA A 738 33.43 -18.53 -8.26
N SER A 739 34.67 -18.19 -8.56
CA SER A 739 35.86 -18.33 -7.72
C SER A 739 35.79 -17.43 -6.48
N ASN A 740 36.38 -17.92 -5.39
CA ASN A 740 36.54 -17.26 -4.10
C ASN A 740 36.99 -15.79 -4.22
N TRP A 741 36.09 -14.86 -3.94
CA TRP A 741 36.43 -13.50 -3.53
C TRP A 741 35.51 -13.08 -2.38
N ASN A 742 36.11 -12.72 -1.24
CA ASN A 742 35.43 -12.20 -0.06
C ASN A 742 34.73 -10.89 -0.42
N PHE A 743 33.39 -10.92 -0.55
CA PHE A 743 32.59 -9.73 -0.87
C PHE A 743 32.02 -9.08 0.40
N ASN A 744 32.35 -7.80 0.57
CA ASN A 744 31.94 -6.95 1.67
C ASN A 744 30.44 -6.59 1.55
N HIS A 745 29.67 -6.82 2.62
CA HIS A 745 28.19 -6.84 2.64
C HIS A 745 27.48 -5.48 2.40
N SER A 746 28.20 -4.36 2.31
CA SER A 746 27.61 -3.02 2.26
C SER A 746 27.24 -2.53 0.84
N TYR A 747 27.71 -3.18 -0.21
CA TYR A 747 27.50 -2.73 -1.60
C TYR A 747 26.26 -3.32 -2.28
N HIS A 748 25.64 -4.34 -1.68
CA HIS A 748 24.57 -5.11 -2.33
C HIS A 748 23.19 -4.45 -2.24
N PHE A 749 22.92 -3.67 -1.19
CA PHE A 749 21.66 -2.94 -1.01
C PHE A 749 21.50 -1.77 -2.00
N TYR A 750 22.61 -1.16 -2.42
CA TYR A 750 22.61 -0.11 -3.44
C TYR A 750 22.35 -0.69 -4.84
N TYR A 751 22.79 -1.93 -5.08
CA TYR A 751 22.59 -2.67 -6.33
C TYR A 751 21.12 -3.04 -6.56
N GLU A 752 20.40 -3.49 -5.53
CA GLU A 752 18.96 -3.81 -5.66
C GLU A 752 18.06 -2.56 -5.67
N TYR A 753 18.49 -1.46 -5.04
CA TYR A 753 17.88 -0.15 -5.25
C TYR A 753 18.01 0.29 -6.72
N LEU A 754 19.17 0.04 -7.35
CA LEU A 754 19.36 0.29 -8.76
C LEU A 754 18.48 -0.62 -9.63
N ILE A 755 18.34 -1.91 -9.32
CA ILE A 755 17.47 -2.85 -10.06
C ILE A 755 15.98 -2.44 -9.95
N GLY A 756 15.55 -1.97 -8.78
CA GLY A 756 14.22 -1.40 -8.57
C GLY A 756 13.99 -0.04 -9.26
N GLU A 757 15.03 0.77 -9.43
CA GLU A 757 14.99 2.00 -10.26
C GLU A 757 15.09 1.69 -11.77
N ILE A 758 15.87 0.69 -12.18
CA ILE A 758 16.02 0.21 -13.57
C ILE A 758 14.67 -0.32 -14.08
N GLN A 759 13.90 -1.01 -13.24
CA GLN A 759 12.53 -1.43 -13.58
C GLN A 759 11.50 -0.29 -13.63
N ARG A 760 11.81 0.93 -13.15
CA ARG A 760 10.85 2.06 -13.11
C ARG A 760 11.23 3.28 -13.95
N HIS A 761 12.44 3.35 -14.53
CA HIS A 761 12.95 4.54 -15.24
C HIS A 761 13.25 4.33 -16.73
N LEU A 762 12.74 3.27 -17.35
CA LEU A 762 12.77 3.05 -18.79
C LEU A 762 11.44 3.48 -19.45
N PHE A 763 11.18 4.78 -19.49
CA PHE A 763 10.07 5.31 -20.30
C PHE A 763 10.52 6.46 -21.17
N ALA A 764 10.72 6.17 -22.46
CA ALA A 764 10.19 6.99 -23.54
C ALA A 764 10.17 6.15 -24.84
N ILE A 765 8.99 5.92 -25.43
CA ILE A 765 8.84 5.10 -26.63
C ILE A 765 7.95 5.79 -27.67
N VAL A 766 8.40 5.80 -28.93
CA VAL A 766 7.58 6.11 -30.10
C VAL A 766 7.71 4.96 -31.11
N THR A 767 6.60 4.34 -31.51
CA THR A 767 6.53 3.12 -32.36
C THR A 767 5.56 3.30 -33.51
N ILE A 768 5.92 2.99 -34.76
CA ILE A 768 4.95 2.93 -35.87
C ILE A 768 4.98 1.61 -36.63
N GLN A 769 3.79 1.26 -37.11
CA GLN A 769 3.44 0.23 -38.10
C GLN A 769 4.10 0.39 -39.46
#